data_AF-D0N678-F1
#
_entry.id   AF-D0N678-F1
#
_cell.length_a   1.000
_cell.length_b   1.000
_cell.length_c   1.000
_cell.angle_alpha   90.00
_cell.angle_beta   90.00
_cell.angle_gamma   90.00
#
_symmetry.space_group_name_H-M   'P 1'
#
loop_
_entity.id
_entity.type
_entity.pdbx_description
1 polymer ?
#
loop_
_entity_poly.entity_id
_entity_poly.type
_entity_poly.pdbx_seq_one_letter_code
_entity_poly.pdbx_strand_id
1 'polypeptide(L)'
;MTAATSGPLLRPLLAACFSASVHGGCVIREVVQQQVALDMVNKQEGAYDPQTVADRRSQQRIIYALRETFPQLTIVGEEGELAPPAPKDVVQCDLKALDGVTFDGDETLNWDDLVLWVDPLDGTKRFADKMYDEVSVLIGITYKMRPIAGVVHLPFHGKHGVTYWGGPGVGVFRSEHEETEAQTTHAKFSKPSSVVPERPLVCTVSSTNCDQVNNALRLLEPATVLTGGATGTMVLGVITGHSDVFFRFKAATRKWDICAVEPLIEALGGKLTDTQGNVYVYDHIANAPDFDNERGLIACVEAKAHKSVLNVMAKVTLTSALDGRQVTPQWFQDYVFPGRQVSGVDVVSGSIHRGTHSAVAKLEVQFTDNDSKTTLFLKKSARNELPARSEAHWKRDIASYRTEATFYAKFATSLQSRGVSLVRPLAVFQSDAAGCYTSNMVASDTEQEQVATCSKPVNFMMLLECLGSTSSDSSLGKYEASDCLELDDTRQALTYLATLHASAWGQEELVERVGSELWSAACWWAFPKRGDKELAQASDIWPQMLSNWKTVFEADSSLPSTTELESLGERMVENAAYISRCLSVDTDTNAALSTVVHGDFKSANLFFETQSREVIAFDWQWTGVGLGAMDVANLLNTSVNISLLSDEKELELLHFYYERLHERLQALGVTADYPFQAFQRHYMLATLEYARLLISNFWKRMTPPSCEAKASNANCGLGYRSIPHVLRMVRKLHEGLDQVNSERLMA
;
A
#
# COMPACT_ATOMS: atom_id res chain seq x y z
N MET A 1 30.16 12.71 24.06
CA MET A 1 29.63 11.42 24.54
C MET A 1 29.13 11.63 25.96
N THR A 2 27.84 11.95 26.10
CA THR A 2 27.16 11.95 27.40
C THR A 2 27.03 10.50 27.87
N ALA A 3 27.37 10.22 29.12
CA ALA A 3 27.28 8.87 29.67
C ALA A 3 25.82 8.41 29.63
N ALA A 4 25.55 7.26 29.01
CA ALA A 4 24.22 6.67 28.98
C ALA A 4 23.76 6.40 30.42
N THR A 5 22.76 7.13 30.88
CA THR A 5 22.05 6.82 32.12
C THR A 5 21.37 5.46 31.93
N SER A 6 21.76 4.46 32.72
CA SER A 6 21.06 3.16 32.77
C SER A 6 19.57 3.41 33.02
N GLY A 7 18.68 2.93 32.14
CA GLY A 7 17.25 3.11 32.33
C GLY A 7 16.63 2.12 33.32
N PRO A 8 15.29 1.99 33.36
CA PRO A 8 14.63 1.22 34.39
C PRO A 8 14.66 -0.28 34.06
N LEU A 9 14.50 -1.10 35.09
CA LEU A 9 14.09 -2.49 34.91
C LEU A 9 12.59 -2.56 34.59
N LEU A 10 12.16 -3.58 33.85
CA LEU A 10 10.75 -3.73 33.47
C LEU A 10 9.83 -3.92 34.69
N ARG A 11 10.26 -4.68 35.69
CA ARG A 11 9.47 -4.98 36.90
C ARG A 11 8.99 -3.72 37.65
N PRO A 12 9.87 -2.82 38.13
CA PRO A 12 9.44 -1.62 38.83
C PRO A 12 8.62 -0.68 37.93
N LEU A 13 8.93 -0.61 36.62
CA LEU A 13 8.13 0.18 35.69
C LEU A 13 6.71 -0.36 35.54
N LEU A 14 6.55 -1.68 35.37
CA LEU A 14 5.25 -2.34 35.27
C LEU A 14 4.47 -2.24 36.57
N ALA A 15 5.13 -2.34 37.74
CA ALA A 15 4.50 -2.12 39.04
C ALA A 15 3.98 -0.67 39.19
N ALA A 16 4.75 0.32 38.73
CA ALA A 16 4.29 1.71 38.72
C ALA A 16 3.09 1.91 37.80
N CYS A 17 3.12 1.34 36.58
CA CYS A 17 1.99 1.40 35.65
C CYS A 17 0.75 0.69 36.23
N PHE A 18 0.94 -0.45 36.89
CA PHE A 18 -0.11 -1.17 37.58
C PHE A 18 -0.78 -0.28 38.65
N SER A 19 -0.01 0.26 39.59
CA SER A 19 -0.52 1.14 40.66
C SER A 19 -1.16 2.41 40.09
N ALA A 20 -0.51 3.08 39.14
CA ALA A 20 -1.06 4.27 38.48
C ALA A 20 -2.43 4.02 37.81
N SER A 21 -2.61 2.87 37.15
CA SER A 21 -3.91 2.50 36.55
C SER A 21 -5.04 2.36 37.58
N VAL A 22 -4.72 1.83 38.77
CA VAL A 22 -5.67 1.67 39.88
C VAL A 22 -6.03 3.03 40.47
N HIS A 23 -5.06 3.92 40.62
CA HIS A 23 -5.28 5.31 41.04
C HIS A 23 -6.17 6.08 40.07
N GLY A 24 -5.95 5.90 38.76
CA GLY A 24 -6.82 6.43 37.70
C GLY A 24 -8.25 5.88 37.79
N GLY A 25 -8.40 4.56 37.95
CA GLY A 25 -9.70 3.93 38.17
C GLY A 25 -10.43 4.44 39.42
N CYS A 26 -9.70 4.68 40.51
CA CYS A 26 -10.24 5.23 41.74
C CYS A 26 -10.89 6.59 41.50
N VAL A 27 -10.23 7.49 40.78
CA VAL A 27 -10.79 8.82 40.53
C VAL A 27 -12.02 8.78 39.62
N ILE A 28 -12.07 7.84 38.67
CA ILE A 28 -13.25 7.61 37.84
C ILE A 28 -14.43 7.16 38.70
N ARG A 29 -14.22 6.23 39.65
CA ARG A 29 -15.25 5.82 40.62
C ARG A 29 -15.67 6.98 41.52
N GLU A 30 -14.74 7.78 42.03
CA GLU A 30 -15.03 8.96 42.86
C GLU A 30 -15.97 9.93 42.13
N VAL A 31 -15.72 10.21 40.85
CA VAL A 31 -16.58 11.08 40.02
C VAL A 31 -18.03 10.57 40.00
N VAL A 32 -18.23 9.26 39.85
CA VAL A 32 -19.56 8.63 39.85
C VAL A 32 -20.19 8.65 41.25
N GLN A 33 -19.46 8.22 42.27
CA GLN A 33 -19.94 8.11 43.65
C GLN A 33 -20.31 9.47 44.27
N GLN A 34 -19.53 10.51 43.95
CA GLN A 34 -19.75 11.87 44.43
C GLN A 34 -20.70 12.68 43.52
N GLN A 35 -21.22 12.07 42.45
CA GLN A 35 -22.12 12.71 41.47
C GLN A 35 -21.55 14.03 40.92
N VAL A 36 -20.24 14.04 40.62
CA VAL A 36 -19.57 15.21 40.05
C VAL A 36 -20.12 15.48 38.65
N ALA A 37 -20.36 16.74 38.31
CA ALA A 37 -20.76 17.13 36.96
C ALA A 37 -19.69 16.68 35.94
N LEU A 38 -20.11 16.08 34.83
CA LEU A 38 -19.18 15.49 33.86
C LEU A 38 -18.31 16.53 33.13
N ASP A 39 -18.71 17.79 33.11
CA ASP A 39 -18.01 18.89 32.42
C ASP A 39 -17.52 18.46 31.02
N MET A 40 -18.48 18.02 30.20
CA MET A 40 -18.23 17.45 28.88
C MET A 40 -17.71 18.50 27.90
N VAL A 41 -16.61 18.18 27.22
CA VAL A 41 -16.00 18.96 26.15
C VAL A 41 -15.93 18.09 24.91
N ASN A 42 -16.26 18.62 23.73
CA ASN A 42 -16.07 17.92 22.47
C ASN A 42 -14.71 18.31 21.88
N LYS A 43 -13.80 17.35 21.71
CA LYS A 43 -12.40 17.59 21.32
C LYS A 43 -12.23 17.96 19.85
N GLN A 44 -13.17 17.57 18.99
CA GLN A 44 -13.07 17.74 17.54
C GLN A 44 -14.32 18.43 16.96
N GLU A 45 -14.12 19.42 16.09
CA GLU A 45 -15.22 20.06 15.36
C GLU A 45 -15.73 19.12 14.25
N GLY A 46 -17.04 18.90 14.18
CA GLY A 46 -17.66 18.03 13.16
C GLY A 46 -17.65 16.52 13.47
N ALA A 47 -17.00 16.08 14.55
CA ALA A 47 -17.07 14.70 15.06
C ALA A 47 -17.45 14.71 16.55
N TYR A 48 -18.23 13.71 16.99
CA TYR A 48 -18.54 13.54 18.41
C TYR A 48 -17.42 12.76 19.10
N ASP A 49 -16.52 13.49 19.76
CA ASP A 49 -15.33 13.02 20.48
C ASP A 49 -15.32 13.65 21.89
N PRO A 50 -16.13 13.11 22.83
CA PRO A 50 -16.32 13.72 24.14
C PRO A 50 -15.14 13.45 25.09
N GLN A 51 -14.87 14.41 25.97
CA GLN A 51 -13.96 14.32 27.10
C GLN A 51 -14.71 14.80 28.36
N THR A 52 -14.58 14.09 29.48
CA THR A 52 -15.18 14.46 30.76
C THR A 52 -14.13 14.86 31.81
N VAL A 53 -14.60 15.33 32.96
CA VAL A 53 -13.75 15.54 34.14
C VAL A 53 -13.09 14.25 34.64
N ALA A 54 -13.67 13.09 34.38
CA ALA A 54 -13.09 11.79 34.75
C ALA A 54 -11.83 11.51 33.93
N ASP A 55 -11.87 11.72 32.61
CA ASP A 55 -10.72 11.56 31.71
C ASP A 55 -9.56 12.46 32.15
N ARG A 56 -9.86 13.75 32.36
CA ARG A 56 -8.85 14.75 32.77
C ARG A 56 -8.24 14.40 34.13
N ARG A 57 -9.05 14.14 35.16
CA ARG A 57 -8.55 13.83 36.51
C ARG A 57 -7.78 12.50 36.53
N SER A 58 -8.24 11.50 35.78
CA SER A 58 -7.56 10.21 35.66
C SER A 58 -6.18 10.38 35.03
N GLN A 59 -6.09 11.08 33.88
CA GLN A 59 -4.80 11.34 33.23
C GLN A 59 -3.86 12.15 34.11
N GLN A 60 -4.34 13.22 34.75
CA GLN A 60 -3.53 14.04 35.65
C GLN A 60 -2.93 13.20 36.78
N ARG A 61 -3.73 12.32 37.39
CA ARG A 61 -3.28 11.45 38.50
C ARG A 61 -2.28 10.41 38.02
N ILE A 62 -2.56 9.72 36.91
CA ILE A 62 -1.68 8.71 36.30
C ILE A 62 -0.33 9.31 35.90
N ILE A 63 -0.34 10.36 35.08
CA ILE A 63 0.87 10.95 34.50
C ILE A 63 1.70 11.61 35.60
N TYR A 64 1.08 12.28 36.57
CA TYR A 64 1.81 12.87 37.70
C TYR A 64 2.54 11.80 38.52
N ALA A 65 1.86 10.73 38.93
CA ALA A 65 2.46 9.67 39.72
C ALA A 65 3.61 8.96 38.98
N LEU A 66 3.46 8.75 37.67
CA LEU A 66 4.52 8.16 36.82
C LEU A 66 5.70 9.11 36.64
N ARG A 67 5.48 10.40 36.38
CA ARG A 67 6.56 11.39 36.21
C ARG A 67 7.34 11.64 37.50
N GLU A 68 6.68 11.62 38.66
CA GLU A 68 7.37 11.71 39.97
C GLU A 68 8.27 10.50 40.21
N THR A 69 7.87 9.32 39.75
CA THR A 69 8.61 8.07 39.94
C THR A 69 9.73 7.91 38.91
N PHE A 70 9.47 8.28 37.66
CA PHE A 70 10.38 8.13 36.52
C PHE A 70 10.37 9.40 35.64
N PRO A 71 11.13 10.44 36.01
CA PRO A 71 11.11 11.73 35.30
C PRO A 71 11.56 11.69 33.84
N GLN A 72 12.33 10.67 33.44
CA GLN A 72 12.88 10.51 32.10
C GLN A 72 11.90 9.84 31.11
N LEU A 73 10.75 9.33 31.58
CA LEU A 73 9.81 8.64 30.70
C LEU A 73 9.18 9.57 29.69
N THR A 74 9.16 9.11 28.45
CA THR A 74 8.27 9.66 27.43
C THR A 74 6.88 9.04 27.61
N ILE A 75 5.87 9.88 27.79
CA ILE A 75 4.48 9.46 28.02
C ILE A 75 3.61 10.19 27.01
N VAL A 76 2.83 9.43 26.25
CA VAL A 76 1.80 9.93 25.32
C VAL A 76 0.43 9.60 25.92
N GLY A 77 -0.26 10.62 26.39
CA GLY A 77 -1.64 10.51 26.91
C GLY A 77 -2.65 11.03 25.91
N GLU A 78 -3.82 10.39 25.85
CA GLU A 78 -4.91 10.79 24.95
C GLU A 78 -5.30 12.26 25.08
N GLU A 79 -5.36 12.78 26.32
CA GLU A 79 -5.89 14.12 26.58
C GLU A 79 -4.86 15.25 26.42
N GLY A 80 -3.72 14.94 25.79
CA GLY A 80 -2.63 15.88 25.58
C GLY A 80 -1.95 16.32 26.88
N GLU A 81 -1.31 17.48 26.86
CA GLU A 81 -0.70 18.05 28.07
C GLU A 81 -1.77 18.74 28.94
N LEU A 82 -1.92 18.27 30.18
CA LEU A 82 -2.83 18.81 31.17
C LEU A 82 -2.06 19.50 32.30
N ALA A 83 -2.72 20.41 33.02
CA ALA A 83 -2.16 20.99 34.24
C ALA A 83 -1.93 19.90 35.32
N PRO A 84 -1.06 20.12 36.32
CA PRO A 84 -0.87 19.18 37.43
C PRO A 84 -2.19 18.87 38.17
N PRO A 85 -2.29 17.70 38.82
CA PRO A 85 -3.47 17.32 39.60
C PRO A 85 -3.71 18.28 40.76
N ALA A 86 -4.98 18.38 41.19
CA ALA A 86 -5.32 19.06 42.44
C ALA A 86 -4.63 18.36 43.63
N PRO A 87 -4.35 19.05 44.76
CA PRO A 87 -3.66 18.45 45.91
C PRO A 87 -4.29 17.15 46.44
N LYS A 88 -5.62 17.04 46.38
CA LYS A 88 -6.36 15.82 46.76
C LYS A 88 -6.18 14.64 45.80
N ASP A 89 -5.73 14.92 44.58
CA ASP A 89 -5.56 13.95 43.50
C ASP A 89 -4.08 13.56 43.31
N VAL A 90 -3.17 14.07 44.14
CA VAL A 90 -1.75 13.71 44.16
C VAL A 90 -1.59 12.35 44.84
N VAL A 91 -0.98 11.39 44.13
CA VAL A 91 -0.71 10.03 44.59
C VAL A 91 0.71 9.60 44.23
N GLN A 92 1.20 8.54 44.85
CA GLN A 92 2.51 7.92 44.55
C GLN A 92 2.31 6.49 44.08
N CYS A 93 3.15 6.05 43.13
CA CYS A 93 3.12 4.67 42.65
C CYS A 93 3.69 3.70 43.70
N ASP A 94 3.03 2.56 43.90
CA ASP A 94 3.61 1.43 44.64
C ASP A 94 4.48 0.56 43.72
N LEU A 95 5.81 0.71 43.85
CA LEU A 95 6.78 -0.08 43.09
C LEU A 95 6.88 -1.55 43.53
N LYS A 96 6.28 -1.90 44.67
CA LYS A 96 6.30 -3.27 45.22
C LYS A 96 5.02 -4.03 44.96
N ALA A 97 4.05 -3.42 44.27
CA ALA A 97 2.74 -4.00 43.98
C ALA A 97 2.83 -5.38 43.29
N LEU A 98 3.95 -5.69 42.62
CA LEU A 98 4.15 -6.94 41.87
C LEU A 98 5.29 -7.82 42.42
N ASP A 99 5.84 -7.53 43.60
CA ASP A 99 6.97 -8.28 44.19
C ASP A 99 6.63 -9.76 44.43
N GLY A 100 5.35 -10.06 44.67
CA GLY A 100 4.84 -11.43 44.87
C GLY A 100 4.74 -12.28 43.59
N VAL A 101 5.03 -11.72 42.40
CA VAL A 101 4.86 -12.40 41.11
C VAL A 101 6.21 -12.59 40.41
N THR A 102 6.58 -13.82 40.12
CA THR A 102 7.81 -14.15 39.40
C THR A 102 7.60 -14.08 37.88
N PHE A 103 8.46 -13.34 37.19
CA PHE A 103 8.50 -13.24 35.72
C PHE A 103 9.84 -12.67 35.24
N ASP A 104 10.19 -12.94 33.98
CA ASP A 104 11.44 -12.51 33.34
C ASP A 104 11.40 -11.00 33.04
N GLY A 105 12.46 -10.27 33.39
CA GLY A 105 12.48 -8.81 33.18
C GLY A 105 13.71 -8.09 33.74
N ASP A 106 14.85 -8.79 33.81
CA ASP A 106 16.07 -8.29 34.46
C ASP A 106 16.96 -7.44 33.53
N GLU A 107 16.53 -7.26 32.29
CA GLU A 107 17.22 -6.39 31.33
C GLU A 107 16.91 -4.92 31.61
N THR A 108 17.96 -4.11 31.59
CA THR A 108 17.84 -2.65 31.72
C THR A 108 17.35 -2.07 30.39
N LEU A 109 16.23 -1.34 30.43
CA LEU A 109 15.69 -0.66 29.26
C LEU A 109 16.42 0.66 29.03
N ASN A 110 16.54 1.11 27.79
CA ASN A 110 17.01 2.46 27.46
C ASN A 110 15.83 3.44 27.47
N TRP A 111 16.01 4.61 28.07
CA TRP A 111 14.99 5.67 28.12
C TRP A 111 14.58 6.16 26.73
N ASP A 112 15.55 6.30 25.81
CA ASP A 112 15.28 6.83 24.46
C ASP A 112 14.39 5.91 23.62
N ASP A 113 14.35 4.62 23.96
CA ASP A 113 13.58 3.60 23.26
C ASP A 113 12.23 3.30 23.96
N LEU A 114 11.95 3.93 25.11
CA LEU A 114 10.84 3.61 26.00
C LEU A 114 9.75 4.67 25.95
N VAL A 115 8.52 4.25 25.62
CA VAL A 115 7.34 5.13 25.57
C VAL A 115 6.16 4.47 26.27
N LEU A 116 5.50 5.22 27.14
CA LEU A 116 4.21 4.85 27.71
C LEU A 116 3.06 5.46 26.91
N TRP A 117 2.03 4.67 26.65
CA TRP A 117 0.80 5.09 25.98
C TRP A 117 -0.36 4.97 26.96
N VAL A 118 -1.05 6.08 27.21
CA VAL A 118 -2.09 6.17 28.25
C VAL A 118 -3.41 6.58 27.63
N ASP A 119 -4.41 5.71 27.79
CA ASP A 119 -5.81 6.09 27.69
C ASP A 119 -6.36 6.15 29.12
N PRO A 120 -6.64 7.34 29.65
CA PRO A 120 -7.05 7.52 31.04
C PRO A 120 -8.49 7.07 31.30
N LEU A 121 -9.33 6.90 30.26
CA LEU A 121 -10.72 6.44 30.32
C LEU A 121 -11.16 5.94 28.93
N ASP A 122 -10.79 4.71 28.56
CA ASP A 122 -11.27 4.07 27.33
C ASP A 122 -12.78 3.85 27.47
N GLY A 123 -13.53 4.40 26.53
CA GLY A 123 -14.99 4.34 26.52
C GLY A 123 -15.68 5.58 27.10
N THR A 124 -15.15 6.79 26.93
CA THR A 124 -15.77 8.04 27.41
C THR A 124 -17.26 8.20 27.03
N LYS A 125 -17.65 7.76 25.83
CA LYS A 125 -19.08 7.72 25.40
C LYS A 125 -19.91 6.78 26.28
N ARG A 126 -19.38 5.58 26.56
CA ARG A 126 -20.01 4.61 27.47
C ARG A 126 -20.11 5.15 28.89
N PHE A 127 -19.07 5.85 29.35
CA PHE A 127 -19.08 6.52 30.65
C PHE A 127 -20.19 7.57 30.74
N ALA A 128 -20.31 8.44 29.73
CA ALA A 128 -21.37 9.45 29.66
C ALA A 128 -22.78 8.83 29.61
N ASP A 129 -22.92 7.70 28.92
CA ASP A 129 -24.15 6.89 28.85
C ASP A 129 -24.40 6.04 30.12
N LYS A 130 -23.56 6.18 31.16
CA LYS A 130 -23.62 5.43 32.43
C LYS A 130 -23.45 3.92 32.29
N MET A 131 -22.85 3.48 31.18
CA MET A 131 -22.45 2.09 30.95
C MET A 131 -21.07 1.84 31.58
N TYR A 132 -21.02 1.94 32.91
CA TYR A 132 -19.77 1.93 33.67
C TYR A 132 -18.99 0.61 33.58
N ASP A 133 -19.65 -0.51 33.33
CA ASP A 133 -18.97 -1.81 33.20
C ASP A 133 -18.24 -1.98 31.85
N GLU A 134 -18.40 -1.03 30.91
CA GLU A 134 -17.75 -1.04 29.60
C GLU A 134 -16.54 -0.10 29.50
N VAL A 135 -16.11 0.53 30.60
CA VAL A 135 -14.97 1.47 30.58
C VAL A 135 -13.71 0.87 31.20
N SER A 136 -12.54 1.33 30.75
CA SER A 136 -11.25 0.91 31.27
C SER A 136 -10.22 2.03 31.37
N VAL A 137 -9.16 1.82 32.13
CA VAL A 137 -7.92 2.61 32.08
C VAL A 137 -6.86 1.75 31.39
N LEU A 138 -6.20 2.29 30.38
CA LEU A 138 -5.19 1.57 29.59
C LEU A 138 -3.82 2.22 29.75
N ILE A 139 -2.81 1.43 30.10
CA ILE A 139 -1.41 1.85 30.10
C ILE A 139 -0.59 0.80 29.36
N GLY A 140 -0.09 1.15 28.18
CA GLY A 140 0.80 0.31 27.37
C GLY A 140 2.25 0.74 27.50
N ILE A 141 3.16 -0.23 27.61
CA ILE A 141 4.62 -0.03 27.72
C ILE A 141 5.26 -0.50 26.42
N THR A 142 5.89 0.41 25.69
CA THR A 142 6.57 0.09 24.43
C THR A 142 8.08 0.28 24.55
N TYR A 143 8.83 -0.67 24.00
CA TYR A 143 10.28 -0.61 23.89
C TYR A 143 10.68 -0.86 22.44
N LYS A 144 11.48 0.04 21.85
CA LYS A 144 11.84 0.02 20.41
C LYS A 144 10.60 -0.06 19.52
N MET A 145 9.61 0.78 19.84
CA MET A 145 8.32 0.92 19.11
C MET A 145 7.43 -0.33 19.08
N ARG A 146 7.70 -1.34 19.92
CA ARG A 146 6.85 -2.53 20.10
C ARG A 146 6.36 -2.65 21.54
N PRO A 147 5.11 -3.08 21.77
CA PRO A 147 4.59 -3.24 23.11
C PRO A 147 5.24 -4.45 23.78
N ILE A 148 5.77 -4.25 24.98
CA ILE A 148 6.42 -5.31 25.77
C ILE A 148 5.61 -5.70 27.01
N ALA A 149 4.76 -4.79 27.50
CA ALA A 149 3.84 -5.05 28.59
C ALA A 149 2.67 -4.05 28.55
N GLY A 150 1.56 -4.40 29.19
CA GLY A 150 0.39 -3.55 29.27
C GLY A 150 -0.43 -3.80 30.54
N VAL A 151 -1.25 -2.81 30.89
CA VAL A 151 -2.13 -2.80 32.05
C VAL A 151 -3.50 -2.29 31.63
N VAL A 152 -4.54 -3.08 31.94
CA VAL A 152 -5.94 -2.77 31.67
C VAL A 152 -6.70 -2.86 32.99
N HIS A 153 -7.10 -1.71 33.53
CA HIS A 153 -7.88 -1.64 34.77
C HIS A 153 -9.35 -1.38 34.46
N LEU A 154 -10.23 -2.22 35.00
CA LEU A 154 -11.69 -2.14 34.92
C LEU A 154 -12.21 -1.55 36.24
N PRO A 155 -12.55 -0.25 36.32
CA PRO A 155 -12.81 0.42 37.59
C PRO A 155 -14.04 -0.11 38.32
N PHE A 156 -15.04 -0.60 37.59
CA PHE A 156 -16.36 -0.97 38.12
C PHE A 156 -16.58 -2.49 38.21
N HIS A 157 -15.58 -3.29 37.87
CA HIS A 157 -15.64 -4.76 38.00
C HIS A 157 -15.21 -5.20 39.39
N GLY A 158 -15.87 -6.20 39.97
CA GLY A 158 -15.60 -6.61 41.35
C GLY A 158 -15.97 -5.52 42.36
N LYS A 159 -15.36 -5.55 43.55
CA LYS A 159 -15.69 -4.61 44.63
C LYS A 159 -14.98 -3.25 44.50
N HIS A 160 -13.69 -3.27 44.15
CA HIS A 160 -12.86 -2.06 44.00
C HIS A 160 -12.08 -2.02 42.67
N GLY A 161 -12.52 -2.79 41.68
CA GLY A 161 -11.90 -2.89 40.36
C GLY A 161 -11.21 -4.23 40.13
N VAL A 162 -10.91 -4.51 38.87
CA VAL A 162 -10.11 -5.67 38.42
C VAL A 162 -9.05 -5.17 37.45
N THR A 163 -7.81 -5.65 37.55
CA THR A 163 -6.74 -5.29 36.60
C THR A 163 -6.19 -6.52 35.88
N TYR A 164 -6.13 -6.46 34.56
CA TYR A 164 -5.36 -7.40 33.74
C TYR A 164 -4.03 -6.76 33.36
N TRP A 165 -2.94 -7.51 33.47
CA TRP A 165 -1.62 -6.97 33.18
C TRP A 165 -0.63 -8.06 32.75
N GLY A 166 0.46 -7.65 32.12
CA GLY A 166 1.52 -8.55 31.66
C GLY A 166 1.94 -8.29 30.23
N GLY A 167 2.51 -9.31 29.57
CA GLY A 167 3.12 -9.19 28.25
C GLY A 167 4.01 -10.39 27.89
N PRO A 168 4.63 -10.40 26.70
CA PRO A 168 5.60 -11.43 26.32
C PRO A 168 6.75 -11.51 27.34
N GLY A 169 7.16 -12.71 27.74
CA GLY A 169 8.15 -12.93 28.82
C GLY A 169 7.62 -12.71 30.24
N VAL A 170 6.54 -11.92 30.40
CA VAL A 170 5.87 -11.71 31.69
C VAL A 170 4.81 -12.79 31.95
N GLY A 171 4.03 -13.14 30.93
CA GLY A 171 2.76 -13.86 31.06
C GLY A 171 1.59 -12.89 31.22
N VAL A 172 0.39 -13.39 31.48
CA VAL A 172 -0.81 -12.57 31.75
C VAL A 172 -1.33 -12.88 33.14
N PHE A 173 -1.73 -11.85 33.86
CA PHE A 173 -2.25 -11.95 35.22
C PHE A 173 -3.53 -11.14 35.36
N ARG A 174 -4.41 -11.62 36.25
CA ARG A 174 -5.61 -10.94 36.69
C ARG A 174 -5.46 -10.62 38.17
N SER A 175 -5.67 -9.36 38.52
CA SER A 175 -5.66 -8.88 39.89
C SER A 175 -7.04 -8.44 40.34
N GLU A 176 -7.48 -8.90 41.52
CA GLU A 176 -8.66 -8.36 42.19
C GLU A 176 -8.24 -7.41 43.29
N HIS A 177 -8.91 -6.25 43.36
CA HIS A 177 -8.62 -5.18 44.29
C HIS A 177 -9.61 -5.16 45.44
N GLU A 178 -9.06 -5.06 46.64
CA GLU A 178 -9.80 -4.73 47.86
C GLU A 178 -9.65 -3.23 48.18
N GLU A 179 -10.10 -2.80 49.36
CA GLU A 179 -10.15 -1.38 49.74
C GLU A 179 -8.77 -0.70 49.78
N THR A 180 -7.68 -1.48 49.87
CA THR A 180 -6.29 -0.97 49.85
C THR A 180 -5.40 -1.74 48.86
N GLU A 181 -4.44 -1.07 48.20
CA GLU A 181 -3.51 -1.70 47.23
C GLU A 181 -2.71 -2.87 47.84
N ALA A 182 -2.41 -2.82 49.14
CA ALA A 182 -1.71 -3.87 49.88
C ALA A 182 -2.49 -5.18 50.02
N GLN A 183 -3.77 -5.21 49.63
CA GLN A 183 -4.66 -6.37 49.69
C GLN A 183 -5.01 -6.93 48.29
N THR A 184 -4.19 -6.62 47.30
CA THR A 184 -4.36 -7.10 45.92
C THR A 184 -3.98 -8.58 45.81
N THR A 185 -4.85 -9.38 45.17
CA THR A 185 -4.53 -10.79 44.85
C THR A 185 -4.15 -10.91 43.38
N HIS A 186 -3.11 -11.69 43.05
CA HIS A 186 -2.67 -11.92 41.67
C HIS A 186 -2.88 -13.38 41.27
N ALA A 187 -3.66 -13.60 40.21
CA ALA A 187 -3.84 -14.91 39.61
C ALA A 187 -3.25 -14.95 38.21
N LYS A 188 -2.43 -15.96 37.91
CA LYS A 188 -1.94 -16.18 36.55
C LYS A 188 -3.12 -16.54 35.64
N PHE A 189 -3.29 -15.78 34.57
CA PHE A 189 -4.31 -16.02 33.57
C PHE A 189 -3.76 -16.98 32.52
N SER A 190 -4.53 -18.02 32.21
CA SER A 190 -4.17 -19.01 31.20
C SER A 190 -5.02 -18.81 29.96
N LYS A 191 -4.42 -19.09 28.81
CA LYS A 191 -5.11 -19.06 27.51
C LYS A 191 -6.40 -19.90 27.57
N PRO A 192 -7.55 -19.39 27.11
CA PRO A 192 -8.76 -20.20 26.95
C PRO A 192 -8.51 -21.43 26.06
N SER A 193 -9.21 -22.54 26.32
CA SER A 193 -9.13 -23.73 25.47
C SER A 193 -9.54 -23.40 24.03
N SER A 194 -8.79 -23.90 23.05
CA SER A 194 -9.08 -23.66 21.63
C SER A 194 -10.40 -24.32 21.25
N VAL A 195 -11.29 -23.58 20.58
CA VAL A 195 -12.60 -24.07 20.13
C VAL A 195 -12.75 -24.03 18.60
N VAL A 196 -11.66 -23.76 17.87
CA VAL A 196 -11.64 -23.62 16.39
C VAL A 196 -10.99 -24.85 15.75
N PRO A 197 -11.62 -25.56 14.80
CA PRO A 197 -12.87 -25.24 14.09
C PRO A 197 -14.12 -25.94 14.68
N GLU A 198 -14.09 -26.39 15.93
CA GLU A 198 -15.10 -27.27 16.51
C GLU A 198 -16.51 -26.64 16.62
N ARG A 199 -16.60 -25.30 16.63
CA ARG A 199 -17.85 -24.54 16.54
C ARG A 199 -17.70 -23.25 15.72
N PRO A 200 -18.80 -22.63 15.29
CA PRO A 200 -18.77 -21.27 14.73
C PRO A 200 -18.25 -20.24 15.75
N LEU A 201 -17.68 -19.14 15.24
CA LEU A 201 -17.05 -18.09 16.06
C LEU A 201 -18.09 -17.28 16.86
N VAL A 202 -17.66 -16.75 18.00
CA VAL A 202 -18.30 -15.63 18.70
C VAL A 202 -17.53 -14.37 18.31
N CYS A 203 -18.18 -13.45 17.61
CA CYS A 203 -17.56 -12.23 17.11
C CYS A 203 -18.00 -11.03 17.94
N THR A 204 -17.05 -10.21 18.39
CA THR A 204 -17.32 -8.89 18.95
C THR A 204 -17.04 -7.84 17.87
N VAL A 205 -17.92 -6.85 17.73
CA VAL A 205 -17.74 -5.72 16.83
C VAL A 205 -18.15 -4.41 17.53
N SER A 206 -17.82 -3.26 16.93
CA SER A 206 -18.30 -1.97 17.44
C SER A 206 -19.83 -1.87 17.32
N SER A 207 -20.48 -1.23 18.29
CA SER A 207 -21.91 -0.93 18.21
C SER A 207 -22.28 0.10 17.14
N THR A 208 -21.30 0.77 16.53
CA THR A 208 -21.54 1.67 15.38
C THR A 208 -21.83 0.85 14.13
N ASN A 209 -23.01 1.07 13.53
CA ASN A 209 -23.40 0.37 12.31
C ASN A 209 -22.39 0.62 11.17
N CYS A 210 -21.98 -0.46 10.51
CA CYS A 210 -21.04 -0.41 9.40
C CYS A 210 -21.34 -1.55 8.43
N ASP A 211 -21.65 -1.21 7.18
CA ASP A 211 -22.05 -2.21 6.19
C ASP A 211 -20.97 -3.28 5.99
N GLN A 212 -19.70 -2.88 5.90
CA GLN A 212 -18.56 -3.80 5.78
C GLN A 212 -18.50 -4.81 6.93
N VAL A 213 -18.77 -4.36 8.17
CA VAL A 213 -18.85 -5.27 9.33
C VAL A 213 -20.03 -6.23 9.14
N ASN A 214 -21.18 -5.73 8.71
CA ASN A 214 -22.37 -6.55 8.50
C ASN A 214 -22.18 -7.61 7.39
N ASN A 215 -21.54 -7.32 6.25
CA ASN A 215 -21.26 -8.38 5.27
C ASN A 215 -20.14 -9.31 5.71
N ALA A 216 -19.16 -8.85 6.50
CA ALA A 216 -18.18 -9.76 7.10
C ALA A 216 -18.85 -10.76 8.04
N LEU A 217 -19.78 -10.31 8.89
CA LEU A 217 -20.55 -11.19 9.77
C LEU A 217 -21.43 -12.18 8.98
N ARG A 218 -22.03 -11.76 7.86
CA ARG A 218 -22.77 -12.69 6.97
C ARG A 218 -21.88 -13.77 6.37
N LEU A 219 -20.63 -13.46 6.03
CA LEU A 219 -19.68 -14.42 5.47
C LEU A 219 -19.04 -15.32 6.53
N LEU A 220 -18.94 -14.84 7.77
CA LEU A 220 -18.37 -15.61 8.90
C LEU A 220 -19.39 -16.56 9.55
N GLU A 221 -20.68 -16.28 9.41
CA GLU A 221 -21.78 -17.02 10.05
C GLU A 221 -21.50 -17.34 11.54
N PRO A 222 -21.21 -16.32 12.37
CA PRO A 222 -20.86 -16.56 13.77
C PRO A 222 -22.03 -17.12 14.57
N ALA A 223 -21.73 -17.93 15.58
CA ALA A 223 -22.72 -18.43 16.53
C ALA A 223 -23.38 -17.29 17.33
N THR A 224 -22.62 -16.23 17.62
CA THR A 224 -23.09 -15.07 18.38
C THR A 224 -22.32 -13.82 17.96
N VAL A 225 -23.03 -12.70 17.89
CA VAL A 225 -22.45 -11.37 17.67
C VAL A 225 -22.62 -10.53 18.93
N LEU A 226 -21.52 -10.08 19.51
CA LEU A 226 -21.48 -9.14 20.62
C LEU A 226 -21.14 -7.74 20.09
N THR A 227 -21.63 -6.71 20.76
CA THR A 227 -21.33 -5.32 20.42
C THR A 227 -20.74 -4.59 21.61
N GLY A 228 -19.69 -3.80 21.40
CA GLY A 228 -19.06 -2.98 22.43
C GLY A 228 -18.81 -1.55 21.97
N GLY A 229 -18.51 -0.66 22.92
CA GLY A 229 -18.24 0.78 22.66
C GLY A 229 -16.84 1.27 22.99
N ALA A 230 -16.00 0.45 23.60
CA ALA A 230 -14.65 0.78 24.03
C ALA A 230 -13.67 -0.30 23.54
N THR A 231 -12.53 0.09 22.97
CA THR A 231 -11.67 -0.86 22.24
C THR A 231 -10.93 -1.78 23.19
N GLY A 232 -10.43 -1.25 24.29
CA GLY A 232 -9.71 -2.00 25.31
C GLY A 232 -10.58 -3.10 25.90
N THR A 233 -11.83 -2.81 26.25
CA THR A 233 -12.76 -3.82 26.80
C THR A 233 -13.18 -4.87 25.77
N MET A 234 -13.36 -4.50 24.50
CA MET A 234 -13.67 -5.47 23.42
C MET A 234 -12.50 -6.44 23.17
N VAL A 235 -11.25 -5.94 23.11
CA VAL A 235 -10.07 -6.80 22.97
C VAL A 235 -9.84 -7.63 24.24
N LEU A 236 -10.07 -7.07 25.43
CA LEU A 236 -10.01 -7.82 26.67
C LEU A 236 -11.06 -8.94 26.71
N GLY A 237 -12.24 -8.74 26.13
CA GLY A 237 -13.23 -9.79 25.91
C GLY A 237 -12.70 -10.97 25.09
N VAL A 238 -11.85 -10.70 24.09
CA VAL A 238 -11.15 -11.75 23.32
C VAL A 238 -10.10 -12.46 24.18
N ILE A 239 -9.28 -11.70 24.92
CA ILE A 239 -8.25 -12.23 25.83
C ILE A 239 -8.86 -13.16 26.89
N THR A 240 -10.01 -12.77 27.44
CA THR A 240 -10.71 -13.46 28.53
C THR A 240 -11.63 -14.60 28.04
N GLY A 241 -11.80 -14.77 26.73
CA GLY A 241 -12.61 -15.84 26.14
C GLY A 241 -14.12 -15.56 26.08
N HIS A 242 -14.56 -14.32 26.31
CA HIS A 242 -15.95 -13.90 26.08
C HIS A 242 -16.30 -13.84 24.58
N SER A 243 -15.29 -13.65 23.72
CA SER A 243 -15.42 -13.76 22.26
C SER A 243 -14.16 -14.37 21.66
N ASP A 244 -14.27 -14.93 20.46
CA ASP A 244 -13.12 -15.53 19.76
C ASP A 244 -12.35 -14.51 18.93
N VAL A 245 -13.05 -13.47 18.47
CA VAL A 245 -12.48 -12.39 17.65
C VAL A 245 -13.16 -11.06 17.92
N PHE A 246 -12.36 -10.00 17.90
CA PHE A 246 -12.81 -8.64 17.68
C PHE A 246 -12.25 -8.12 16.36
N PHE A 247 -13.08 -7.50 15.53
CA PHE A 247 -12.62 -6.89 14.28
C PHE A 247 -13.37 -5.63 13.90
N ARG A 248 -12.71 -4.78 13.09
CA ARG A 248 -13.29 -3.56 12.51
C ARG A 248 -12.58 -3.17 11.21
N PHE A 249 -13.30 -2.51 10.30
CA PHE A 249 -12.75 -2.05 9.02
C PHE A 249 -12.21 -0.61 9.05
N LYS A 250 -12.80 0.27 9.89
CA LYS A 250 -12.57 1.72 9.83
C LYS A 250 -11.43 2.20 10.74
N ALA A 251 -10.80 3.29 10.31
CA ALA A 251 -9.91 4.15 11.10
C ALA A 251 -10.69 4.88 12.20
N ALA A 252 -10.73 4.32 13.41
CA ALA A 252 -11.45 4.92 14.52
C ALA A 252 -10.88 4.49 15.87
N THR A 253 -9.58 4.19 15.90
CA THR A 253 -8.81 3.84 17.09
C THR A 253 -7.48 4.53 17.02
N ARG A 254 -6.85 4.79 18.15
CA ARG A 254 -5.50 5.33 18.28
C ARG A 254 -4.56 4.36 18.96
N LYS A 255 -3.27 4.71 19.00
CA LYS A 255 -2.24 3.85 19.60
C LYS A 255 -2.54 3.50 21.05
N TRP A 256 -3.00 4.46 21.86
CA TRP A 256 -3.33 4.24 23.27
C TRP A 256 -4.45 3.22 23.48
N ASP A 257 -5.46 3.16 22.60
CA ASP A 257 -6.58 2.20 22.67
C ASP A 257 -6.15 0.72 22.60
N ILE A 258 -5.02 0.42 21.97
CA ILE A 258 -4.57 -0.95 21.69
C ILE A 258 -3.24 -1.32 22.37
N CYS A 259 -2.44 -0.33 22.76
CA CYS A 259 -1.08 -0.54 23.28
C CYS A 259 -1.07 -1.39 24.56
N ALA A 260 -2.07 -1.25 25.41
CA ALA A 260 -2.17 -2.01 26.66
C ALA A 260 -2.64 -3.45 26.46
N VAL A 261 -3.42 -3.72 25.41
CA VAL A 261 -4.04 -5.04 25.15
C VAL A 261 -3.23 -5.90 24.18
N GLU A 262 -2.49 -5.31 23.24
CA GLU A 262 -1.61 -6.02 22.30
C GLU A 262 -0.59 -6.96 22.99
N PRO A 263 0.18 -6.54 24.00
CA PRO A 263 1.16 -7.43 24.63
C PRO A 263 0.47 -8.55 25.43
N LEU A 264 -0.72 -8.32 25.98
CA LEU A 264 -1.48 -9.36 26.69
C LEU A 264 -1.94 -10.47 25.74
N ILE A 265 -2.47 -10.11 24.57
CA ILE A 265 -2.92 -11.10 23.59
C ILE A 265 -1.73 -11.86 22.97
N GLU A 266 -0.61 -11.19 22.73
CA GLU A 266 0.63 -11.81 22.25
C GLU A 266 1.23 -12.80 23.26
N ALA A 267 1.19 -12.47 24.55
CA ALA A 267 1.64 -13.36 25.63
C ALA A 267 0.83 -14.67 25.69
N LEU A 268 -0.41 -14.66 25.19
CA LEU A 268 -1.27 -15.84 25.06
C LEU A 268 -1.11 -16.54 23.70
N GLY A 269 -0.14 -16.14 22.88
CA GLY A 269 0.10 -16.67 21.52
C GLY A 269 -0.91 -16.18 20.48
N GLY A 270 -1.70 -15.16 20.81
CA GLY A 270 -2.63 -14.51 19.92
C GLY A 270 -1.98 -13.46 19.02
N LYS A 271 -2.81 -12.72 18.29
CA LYS A 271 -2.41 -11.63 17.40
C LYS A 271 -3.39 -10.47 17.47
N LEU A 272 -2.83 -9.27 17.41
CA LEU A 272 -3.54 -8.03 17.13
C LEU A 272 -2.89 -7.38 15.92
N THR A 273 -3.64 -7.20 14.84
CA THR A 273 -3.12 -6.69 13.56
C THR A 273 -4.10 -5.73 12.90
N ASP A 274 -3.64 -5.02 11.88
CA ASP A 274 -4.55 -4.35 10.92
C ASP A 274 -5.31 -5.36 10.04
N THR A 275 -6.19 -4.84 9.16
CA THR A 275 -6.97 -5.62 8.18
C THR A 275 -6.14 -6.28 7.06
N GLN A 276 -4.82 -6.09 7.06
CA GLN A 276 -3.87 -6.70 6.14
C GLN A 276 -2.93 -7.70 6.84
N GLY A 277 -3.04 -7.84 8.15
CA GLY A 277 -2.21 -8.73 8.95
C GLY A 277 -0.89 -8.09 9.40
N ASN A 278 -0.71 -6.78 9.21
CA ASN A 278 0.47 -6.07 9.69
C ASN A 278 0.34 -5.75 11.18
N VAL A 279 1.46 -5.78 11.88
CA VAL A 279 1.55 -5.35 13.28
C VAL A 279 1.60 -3.82 13.37
N TYR A 280 1.14 -3.25 14.49
CA TYR A 280 1.21 -1.81 14.71
C TYR A 280 2.62 -1.36 15.15
N VAL A 281 3.00 -0.16 14.75
CA VAL A 281 4.26 0.46 15.20
C VAL A 281 3.91 1.65 16.09
N TYR A 282 4.55 1.70 17.25
CA TYR A 282 4.32 2.71 18.28
C TYR A 282 5.45 3.74 18.29
N ASP A 283 5.51 4.54 17.24
CA ASP A 283 6.48 5.65 17.11
C ASP A 283 5.84 6.96 17.55
N HIS A 284 6.40 7.60 18.57
CA HIS A 284 5.94 8.87 19.13
C HIS A 284 6.48 10.10 18.40
N ILE A 285 7.50 9.94 17.55
CA ILE A 285 8.15 11.02 16.81
C ILE A 285 7.53 11.14 15.42
N ALA A 286 7.52 10.05 14.63
CA ALA A 286 7.06 10.10 13.24
C ALA A 286 5.53 10.22 13.10
N ASN A 287 4.77 9.80 14.12
CA ASN A 287 3.30 9.81 14.11
C ASN A 287 2.67 10.90 15.00
N ALA A 288 3.45 11.87 15.47
CA ALA A 288 3.05 12.84 16.49
C ALA A 288 1.75 13.63 16.20
N PRO A 289 1.37 13.95 14.95
CA PRO A 289 0.09 14.63 14.72
C PRO A 289 -1.12 13.69 14.63
N ASP A 290 -0.96 12.43 14.19
CA ASP A 290 -2.12 11.60 13.83
C ASP A 290 -2.38 10.41 14.75
N PHE A 291 -1.40 9.75 15.39
CA PHE A 291 -1.53 8.55 16.27
C PHE A 291 -2.58 7.46 15.90
N ASP A 292 -3.21 7.55 14.74
CA ASP A 292 -4.41 6.86 14.36
C ASP A 292 -4.07 5.48 13.84
N ASN A 293 -4.95 4.54 14.09
CA ASN A 293 -4.92 3.20 13.52
C ASN A 293 -5.81 3.21 12.27
N GLU A 294 -5.25 3.68 11.16
CA GLU A 294 -5.99 3.95 9.92
C GLU A 294 -6.59 2.70 9.23
N ARG A 295 -6.13 1.50 9.58
CA ARG A 295 -6.26 0.30 8.74
C ARG A 295 -7.18 -0.77 9.33
N GLY A 296 -8.17 -0.34 10.10
CA GLY A 296 -9.02 -1.22 10.89
C GLY A 296 -8.21 -1.94 11.96
N LEU A 297 -8.73 -3.06 12.48
CA LEU A 297 -8.13 -3.83 13.58
C LEU A 297 -8.74 -5.24 13.62
N ILE A 298 -7.93 -6.25 13.94
CA ILE A 298 -8.32 -7.64 14.19
C ILE A 298 -7.58 -8.12 15.43
N ALA A 299 -8.29 -8.63 16.43
CA ALA A 299 -7.72 -9.26 17.61
C ALA A 299 -8.24 -10.68 17.77
N CYS A 300 -7.35 -11.66 17.89
CA CYS A 300 -7.66 -13.08 18.08
C CYS A 300 -6.62 -13.76 18.96
N VAL A 301 -7.04 -14.60 19.89
CA VAL A 301 -6.11 -15.49 20.63
C VAL A 301 -5.72 -16.71 19.77
N GLU A 302 -6.54 -17.08 18.77
CA GLU A 302 -6.32 -18.22 17.88
C GLU A 302 -5.86 -17.80 16.48
N ALA A 303 -4.69 -18.30 16.04
CA ALA A 303 -4.12 -17.98 14.73
C ALA A 303 -5.00 -18.42 13.55
N LYS A 304 -5.74 -19.53 13.68
CA LYS A 304 -6.68 -20.00 12.64
C LYS A 304 -7.87 -19.05 12.49
N ALA A 305 -8.44 -18.58 13.60
CA ALA A 305 -9.53 -17.60 13.58
C ALA A 305 -9.06 -16.29 12.95
N HIS A 306 -7.87 -15.81 13.34
CA HIS A 306 -7.24 -14.62 12.77
C HIS A 306 -7.14 -14.71 11.24
N LYS A 307 -6.58 -15.80 10.71
CA LYS A 307 -6.46 -16.02 9.26
C LYS A 307 -7.81 -16.07 8.56
N SER A 308 -8.81 -16.72 9.17
CA SER A 308 -10.17 -16.81 8.60
C SER A 308 -10.82 -15.43 8.48
N VAL A 309 -10.77 -14.65 9.57
CA VAL A 309 -11.36 -13.30 9.61
C VAL A 309 -10.61 -12.35 8.68
N LEU A 310 -9.27 -12.43 8.63
CA LEU A 310 -8.47 -11.66 7.69
C LEU A 310 -8.86 -11.92 6.23
N ASN A 311 -9.10 -13.18 5.85
CA ASN A 311 -9.55 -13.54 4.51
C ASN A 311 -10.96 -12.99 4.20
N VAL A 312 -11.88 -13.08 5.16
CA VAL A 312 -13.25 -12.53 5.00
C VAL A 312 -13.20 -11.02 4.85
N MET A 313 -12.48 -10.32 5.73
CA MET A 313 -12.30 -8.88 5.63
C MET A 313 -11.67 -8.50 4.30
N ALA A 314 -10.70 -9.29 3.83
CA ALA A 314 -10.09 -9.04 2.55
C ALA A 314 -11.07 -9.14 1.38
N LYS A 315 -11.95 -10.16 1.40
CA LYS A 315 -13.03 -10.33 0.45
C LYS A 315 -14.00 -9.15 0.49
N VAL A 316 -14.47 -8.76 1.67
CA VAL A 316 -15.43 -7.64 1.85
C VAL A 316 -14.86 -6.32 1.34
N THR A 317 -13.63 -5.96 1.73
CA THR A 317 -12.98 -4.72 1.27
C THR A 317 -12.89 -4.68 -0.26
N LEU A 318 -12.55 -5.80 -0.88
CA LEU A 318 -12.41 -5.89 -2.33
C LEU A 318 -13.76 -5.83 -3.06
N THR A 319 -14.79 -6.45 -2.51
CA THR A 319 -16.16 -6.43 -3.05
C THR A 319 -17.00 -5.25 -2.51
N SER A 320 -16.35 -4.22 -1.98
CA SER A 320 -16.98 -2.94 -1.65
C SER A 320 -16.66 -1.93 -2.75
N ALA A 321 -17.69 -1.28 -3.29
CA ALA A 321 -17.54 -0.16 -4.20
C ALA A 321 -16.85 1.03 -3.49
N LEU A 322 -16.43 2.02 -4.27
CA LEU A 322 -15.68 3.17 -3.75
C LEU A 322 -16.49 4.08 -2.80
N ASP A 323 -17.81 3.92 -2.76
CA ASP A 323 -18.73 4.59 -1.85
C ASP A 323 -19.08 3.75 -0.61
N GLY A 324 -18.45 2.57 -0.46
CA GLY A 324 -18.67 1.65 0.65
C GLY A 324 -19.84 0.69 0.47
N ARG A 325 -20.67 0.83 -0.59
CA ARG A 325 -21.75 -0.13 -0.87
C ARG A 325 -21.17 -1.47 -1.30
N GLN A 326 -21.87 -2.55 -0.95
CA GLN A 326 -21.49 -3.88 -1.42
C GLN A 326 -21.78 -4.00 -2.93
N VAL A 327 -20.82 -4.58 -3.65
CA VAL A 327 -20.98 -4.95 -5.06
C VAL A 327 -21.85 -6.22 -5.14
N THR A 328 -23.17 -6.02 -5.10
CA THR A 328 -24.20 -7.09 -5.16
C THR A 328 -24.55 -7.47 -6.60
N PRO A 329 -25.31 -8.56 -6.85
CA PRO A 329 -25.90 -8.83 -8.16
C PRO A 329 -26.69 -7.63 -8.72
N GLN A 330 -27.51 -6.99 -7.89
CA GLN A 330 -28.25 -5.78 -8.27
C GLN A 330 -27.30 -4.64 -8.66
N TRP A 331 -26.22 -4.42 -7.90
CA TRP A 331 -25.22 -3.41 -8.24
C TRP A 331 -24.58 -3.68 -9.62
N PHE A 332 -24.26 -4.94 -9.92
CA PHE A 332 -23.71 -5.29 -11.24
C PHE A 332 -24.70 -5.04 -12.37
N GLN A 333 -25.97 -5.36 -12.16
CA GLN A 333 -27.04 -5.07 -13.12
C GLN A 333 -27.22 -3.57 -13.34
N ASP A 334 -27.17 -2.77 -12.27
CA ASP A 334 -27.40 -1.33 -12.35
C ASP A 334 -26.23 -0.58 -13.01
N TYR A 335 -24.99 -0.99 -12.73
CA TYR A 335 -23.80 -0.20 -13.05
C TYR A 335 -22.86 -0.81 -14.11
N VAL A 336 -22.93 -2.11 -14.36
CA VAL A 336 -21.97 -2.82 -15.25
C VAL A 336 -22.67 -3.51 -16.42
N PHE A 337 -23.83 -4.13 -16.18
CA PHE A 337 -24.60 -4.86 -17.19
C PHE A 337 -26.04 -4.33 -17.27
N PRO A 338 -26.25 -3.04 -17.60
CA PRO A 338 -27.59 -2.50 -17.75
C PRO A 338 -28.32 -3.30 -18.83
N GLY A 339 -29.47 -3.88 -18.47
CA GLY A 339 -30.29 -4.71 -19.36
C GLY A 339 -30.07 -6.22 -19.27
N ARG A 340 -29.14 -6.71 -18.43
CA ARG A 340 -29.04 -8.15 -18.10
C ARG A 340 -29.34 -8.42 -16.64
N GLN A 341 -30.09 -9.49 -16.38
CA GLN A 341 -30.49 -9.88 -15.04
C GLN A 341 -29.38 -10.72 -14.39
N VAL A 342 -28.73 -10.18 -13.36
CA VAL A 342 -27.60 -10.82 -12.67
C VAL A 342 -28.13 -11.61 -11.47
N SER A 343 -27.87 -12.92 -11.44
CA SER A 343 -28.33 -13.83 -10.37
C SER A 343 -27.29 -14.02 -9.26
N GLY A 344 -26.00 -13.91 -9.58
CA GLY A 344 -24.92 -14.21 -8.64
C GLY A 344 -23.61 -13.49 -8.97
N VAL A 345 -22.83 -13.19 -7.94
CA VAL A 345 -21.51 -12.58 -8.06
C VAL A 345 -20.61 -13.20 -7.00
N ASP A 346 -19.59 -13.94 -7.46
CA ASP A 346 -18.67 -14.65 -6.59
C ASP A 346 -17.22 -14.29 -6.87
N VAL A 347 -16.43 -14.14 -5.81
CA VAL A 347 -14.98 -14.02 -5.96
C VAL A 347 -14.42 -15.40 -6.25
N VAL A 348 -13.73 -15.56 -7.38
CA VAL A 348 -13.10 -16.82 -7.76
C VAL A 348 -12.06 -17.20 -6.69
N SER A 349 -12.15 -18.41 -6.16
CA SER A 349 -11.28 -18.89 -5.08
C SER A 349 -9.80 -18.75 -5.45
N GLY A 350 -8.99 -18.26 -4.51
CA GLY A 350 -7.54 -18.06 -4.70
C GLY A 350 -7.13 -16.95 -5.68
N SER A 351 -8.09 -16.19 -6.24
CA SER A 351 -7.77 -15.13 -7.22
C SER A 351 -7.43 -13.77 -6.61
N ILE A 352 -7.64 -13.58 -5.31
CA ILE A 352 -7.34 -12.31 -4.63
C ILE A 352 -5.82 -12.16 -4.49
N HIS A 353 -5.28 -11.08 -5.03
CA HIS A 353 -3.90 -10.67 -4.81
C HIS A 353 -3.84 -9.21 -4.33
N ARG A 354 -3.06 -8.96 -3.27
CA ARG A 354 -2.86 -7.63 -2.69
C ARG A 354 -1.42 -7.21 -2.89
N GLY A 355 -1.22 -6.29 -3.82
CA GLY A 355 0.07 -5.69 -4.08
C GLY A 355 0.26 -4.38 -3.31
N THR A 356 1.41 -3.76 -3.53
CA THR A 356 1.74 -2.45 -2.96
C THR A 356 0.99 -1.29 -3.58
N HIS A 357 0.41 -1.49 -4.76
CA HIS A 357 -0.19 -0.43 -5.58
C HIS A 357 -1.66 -0.71 -5.97
N SER A 358 -2.12 -1.95 -5.83
CA SER A 358 -3.50 -2.34 -6.10
C SER A 358 -3.85 -3.64 -5.38
N ALA A 359 -5.14 -3.84 -5.13
CA ALA A 359 -5.72 -5.15 -4.86
C ALA A 359 -6.47 -5.62 -6.11
N VAL A 360 -6.29 -6.89 -6.49
CA VAL A 360 -6.92 -7.48 -7.68
C VAL A 360 -7.65 -8.77 -7.34
N ALA A 361 -8.69 -9.11 -8.09
CA ALA A 361 -9.34 -10.42 -8.05
C ALA A 361 -10.07 -10.75 -9.35
N LYS A 362 -10.43 -12.02 -9.49
CA LYS A 362 -11.39 -12.47 -10.52
C LYS A 362 -12.77 -12.59 -9.89
N LEU A 363 -13.79 -12.06 -10.57
CA LEU A 363 -15.19 -12.14 -10.17
C LEU A 363 -15.96 -12.95 -11.20
N GLU A 364 -16.62 -14.04 -10.79
CA GLU A 364 -17.58 -14.76 -11.62
C GLU A 364 -18.95 -14.11 -11.46
N VAL A 365 -19.53 -13.65 -12.56
CA VAL A 365 -20.87 -13.05 -12.62
C VAL A 365 -21.79 -14.01 -13.35
N GLN A 366 -22.87 -14.41 -12.69
CA GLN A 366 -23.89 -15.33 -13.19
C GLN A 366 -25.11 -14.53 -13.62
N PHE A 367 -25.69 -14.89 -14.76
CA PHE A 367 -26.88 -14.27 -15.29
C PHE A 367 -28.04 -15.27 -15.33
N THR A 368 -29.26 -14.74 -15.27
CA THR A 368 -30.48 -15.57 -15.36
C THR A 368 -30.79 -16.02 -16.79
N ASP A 369 -30.28 -15.32 -17.81
CA ASP A 369 -30.46 -15.71 -19.20
C ASP A 369 -29.53 -16.88 -19.55
N ASN A 370 -30.16 -18.06 -19.74
CA ASN A 370 -29.55 -19.34 -20.09
C ASN A 370 -28.49 -19.85 -19.10
N ASP A 371 -28.58 -19.48 -17.81
CA ASP A 371 -27.56 -19.76 -16.78
C ASP A 371 -26.13 -19.41 -17.25
N SER A 372 -26.03 -18.37 -18.10
CA SER A 372 -24.75 -17.95 -18.64
C SER A 372 -23.91 -17.27 -17.56
N LYS A 373 -22.59 -17.37 -17.69
CA LYS A 373 -21.64 -16.77 -16.75
C LYS A 373 -20.48 -16.11 -17.46
N THR A 374 -19.90 -15.10 -16.83
CA THR A 374 -18.67 -14.43 -17.29
C THR A 374 -17.73 -14.21 -16.12
N THR A 375 -16.42 -14.19 -16.37
CA THR A 375 -15.44 -13.78 -15.36
C THR A 375 -14.89 -12.41 -15.69
N LEU A 376 -14.78 -11.55 -14.68
CA LEU A 376 -14.22 -10.21 -14.75
C LEU A 376 -12.95 -10.11 -13.94
N PHE A 377 -12.04 -9.25 -14.36
CA PHE A 377 -10.87 -8.87 -13.59
C PHE A 377 -11.13 -7.54 -12.89
N LEU A 378 -11.17 -7.57 -11.56
CA LEU A 378 -11.27 -6.39 -10.72
C LEU A 378 -9.86 -5.92 -10.34
N LYS A 379 -9.56 -4.64 -10.57
CA LYS A 379 -8.38 -3.94 -10.04
C LYS A 379 -8.84 -2.72 -9.24
N LYS A 380 -8.40 -2.63 -7.99
CA LYS A 380 -8.76 -1.56 -7.06
C LYS A 380 -7.51 -0.92 -6.45
N SER A 381 -7.38 0.38 -6.61
CA SER A 381 -6.30 1.21 -6.05
C SER A 381 -6.93 2.29 -5.18
N ALA A 382 -7.25 1.94 -3.94
CA ALA A 382 -7.82 2.85 -2.96
C ALA A 382 -6.78 3.20 -1.89
N ARG A 383 -6.49 4.49 -1.69
CA ARG A 383 -5.39 4.97 -0.84
C ARG A 383 -5.45 4.40 0.58
N ASN A 384 -6.65 4.32 1.15
CA ASN A 384 -6.92 3.80 2.50
C ASN A 384 -6.85 2.26 2.60
N GLU A 385 -6.82 1.55 1.47
CA GLU A 385 -6.73 0.09 1.41
C GLU A 385 -5.32 -0.41 1.06
N LEU A 386 -4.41 0.47 0.64
CA LEU A 386 -3.04 0.16 0.22
C LEU A 386 -2.01 0.39 1.34
N PRO A 387 -0.82 -0.25 1.31
CA PRO A 387 0.26 -0.04 2.29
C PRO A 387 0.63 1.43 2.53
N ALA A 388 1.11 1.76 3.74
CA ALA A 388 1.43 3.14 4.10
C ALA A 388 2.62 3.66 3.28
N ARG A 389 2.56 4.93 2.87
CA ARG A 389 3.56 5.61 2.04
C ARG A 389 3.71 7.07 2.50
N SER A 390 4.86 7.66 2.23
CA SER A 390 5.05 9.11 2.39
C SER A 390 4.18 9.89 1.41
N GLU A 391 3.87 11.15 1.75
CA GLU A 391 3.05 12.03 0.91
C GLU A 391 3.63 12.20 -0.51
N ALA A 392 4.95 12.32 -0.63
CA ALA A 392 5.65 12.42 -1.91
C ALA A 392 5.43 11.17 -2.79
N HIS A 393 5.45 9.98 -2.20
CA HIS A 393 5.12 8.75 -2.91
C HIS A 393 3.64 8.70 -3.30
N TRP A 394 2.73 9.09 -2.39
CA TRP A 394 1.30 9.12 -2.70
C TRP A 394 0.96 10.03 -3.87
N LYS A 395 1.57 11.22 -3.95
CA LYS A 395 1.33 12.14 -5.07
C LYS A 395 1.59 11.49 -6.42
N ARG A 396 2.71 10.77 -6.55
CA ARG A 396 3.09 10.08 -7.80
C ARG A 396 2.21 8.86 -8.06
N ASP A 397 2.00 8.04 -7.04
CA ASP A 397 1.23 6.80 -7.15
C ASP A 397 -0.24 7.08 -7.51
N ILE A 398 -0.86 8.08 -6.89
CA ILE A 398 -2.24 8.50 -7.23
C ILE A 398 -2.33 9.03 -8.66
N ALA A 399 -1.33 9.79 -9.12
CA ALA A 399 -1.29 10.26 -10.51
C ALA A 399 -1.22 9.07 -11.49
N SER A 400 -0.39 8.08 -11.18
CA SER A 400 -0.27 6.83 -11.96
C SER A 400 -1.58 6.03 -12.01
N TYR A 401 -2.28 5.85 -10.88
CA TYR A 401 -3.57 5.14 -10.85
C TYR A 401 -4.67 5.89 -11.59
N ARG A 402 -4.67 7.22 -11.47
CA ARG A 402 -5.57 8.08 -12.23
C ARG A 402 -5.34 7.93 -13.72
N THR A 403 -4.09 7.95 -14.18
CA THR A 403 -3.75 7.76 -15.59
C THR A 403 -4.32 6.45 -16.12
N GLU A 404 -4.12 5.33 -15.42
CA GLU A 404 -4.62 4.03 -15.89
C GLU A 404 -6.16 3.99 -15.93
N ALA A 405 -6.83 4.48 -14.87
CA ALA A 405 -8.29 4.52 -14.82
C ALA A 405 -8.87 5.42 -15.92
N THR A 406 -8.30 6.61 -16.11
CA THR A 406 -8.72 7.56 -17.16
C THR A 406 -8.45 7.00 -18.56
N PHE A 407 -7.33 6.29 -18.77
CA PHE A 407 -7.02 5.62 -20.04
C PHE A 407 -8.12 4.63 -20.42
N TYR A 408 -8.47 3.71 -19.53
CA TYR A 408 -9.53 2.74 -19.79
C TYR A 408 -10.91 3.38 -19.92
N ALA A 409 -11.21 4.42 -19.14
CA ALA A 409 -12.50 5.09 -19.18
C ALA A 409 -12.73 5.87 -20.48
N LYS A 410 -11.70 6.57 -21.00
CA LYS A 410 -11.88 7.61 -22.02
C LYS A 410 -11.16 7.37 -23.35
N PHE A 411 -10.12 6.54 -23.37
CA PHE A 411 -9.22 6.40 -24.53
C PHE A 411 -9.23 5.00 -25.13
N ALA A 412 -9.43 3.95 -24.31
CA ALA A 412 -9.35 2.56 -24.76
C ALA A 412 -10.28 2.25 -25.95
N THR A 413 -11.55 2.66 -25.91
CA THR A 413 -12.52 2.41 -27.00
C THR A 413 -12.09 3.07 -28.31
N SER A 414 -11.59 4.30 -28.26
CA SER A 414 -11.11 5.03 -29.44
C SER A 414 -9.91 4.31 -30.07
N LEU A 415 -8.94 3.89 -29.26
CA LEU A 415 -7.77 3.15 -29.75
C LEU A 415 -8.15 1.76 -30.28
N GLN A 416 -9.08 1.06 -29.64
CA GLN A 416 -9.63 -0.22 -30.12
C GLN A 416 -10.30 -0.07 -31.49
N SER A 417 -11.09 0.99 -31.70
CA SER A 417 -11.72 1.27 -33.01
C SER A 417 -10.69 1.50 -34.13
N ARG A 418 -9.46 1.86 -33.75
CA ARG A 418 -8.31 2.05 -34.64
C ARG A 418 -7.35 0.86 -34.63
N GLY A 419 -7.81 -0.29 -34.14
CA GLY A 419 -7.15 -1.60 -34.24
C GLY A 419 -6.13 -1.93 -33.17
N VAL A 420 -6.06 -1.16 -32.06
CA VAL A 420 -5.19 -1.49 -30.93
C VAL A 420 -5.86 -2.56 -30.06
N SER A 421 -5.20 -3.70 -29.86
CA SER A 421 -5.69 -4.77 -29.01
C SER A 421 -5.57 -4.41 -27.52
N LEU A 422 -6.68 -4.14 -26.86
CA LEU A 422 -6.72 -3.75 -25.44
C LEU A 422 -7.63 -4.68 -24.64
N VAL A 423 -7.29 -4.88 -23.36
CA VAL A 423 -8.22 -5.48 -22.40
C VAL A 423 -9.48 -4.61 -22.34
N ARG A 424 -10.62 -5.17 -22.68
CA ARG A 424 -11.88 -4.42 -22.70
C ARG A 424 -12.27 -3.95 -21.31
N PRO A 425 -12.50 -2.64 -21.10
CA PRO A 425 -13.07 -2.13 -19.87
C PRO A 425 -14.59 -2.34 -19.86
N LEU A 426 -15.13 -2.79 -18.72
CA LEU A 426 -16.57 -2.91 -18.51
C LEU A 426 -17.08 -1.80 -17.59
N ALA A 427 -16.30 -1.45 -16.58
CA ALA A 427 -16.61 -0.31 -15.74
C ALA A 427 -15.37 0.32 -15.13
N VAL A 428 -15.41 1.65 -14.96
CA VAL A 428 -14.39 2.41 -14.25
C VAL A 428 -15.06 3.40 -13.31
N PHE A 429 -14.60 3.44 -12.06
CA PHE A 429 -15.08 4.33 -11.01
C PHE A 429 -13.91 5.04 -10.33
N GLN A 430 -14.17 6.26 -9.88
CA GLN A 430 -13.23 7.06 -9.09
C GLN A 430 -13.93 7.65 -7.86
N SER A 431 -13.19 7.86 -6.78
CA SER A 431 -13.67 8.67 -5.64
C SER A 431 -12.58 9.53 -5.02
N ASP A 432 -12.98 10.67 -4.44
CA ASP A 432 -12.10 11.56 -3.70
C ASP A 432 -12.09 11.24 -2.19
N ALA A 433 -11.27 11.98 -1.45
CA ALA A 433 -11.14 11.78 0.00
C ALA A 433 -12.40 12.20 0.79
N ALA A 434 -13.27 13.03 0.21
CA ALA A 434 -14.53 13.43 0.82
C ALA A 434 -15.65 12.40 0.61
N GLY A 435 -15.38 11.33 -0.15
CA GLY A 435 -16.34 10.30 -0.47
C GLY A 435 -17.25 10.65 -1.65
N CYS A 436 -16.95 11.70 -2.43
CA CYS A 436 -17.63 11.93 -3.70
C CYS A 436 -17.08 10.95 -4.74
N TYR A 437 -17.97 10.30 -5.50
CA TYR A 437 -17.62 9.23 -6.43
C TYR A 437 -18.31 9.41 -7.78
N THR A 438 -17.70 8.87 -8.84
CA THR A 438 -18.24 8.92 -10.21
C THR A 438 -19.28 7.82 -10.46
N SER A 439 -20.14 8.04 -11.46
CA SER A 439 -20.84 6.94 -12.13
C SER A 439 -19.84 6.07 -12.93
N ASN A 440 -20.32 4.99 -13.54
CA ASN A 440 -19.48 4.18 -14.43
C ASN A 440 -19.04 5.03 -15.63
N MET A 441 -17.75 5.37 -15.68
CA MET A 441 -17.17 6.25 -16.69
C MET A 441 -17.07 5.62 -18.09
N VAL A 442 -17.30 4.31 -18.23
CA VAL A 442 -17.28 3.60 -19.53
C VAL A 442 -18.64 3.63 -20.22
N ALA A 443 -19.74 3.79 -19.47
CA ALA A 443 -21.11 3.68 -19.99
C ALA A 443 -21.65 4.99 -20.60
N SER A 444 -20.88 6.07 -20.59
CA SER A 444 -21.35 7.42 -20.96
C SER A 444 -21.19 7.73 -22.45
N ASP A 445 -22.09 7.19 -23.28
CA ASP A 445 -22.41 7.74 -24.62
C ASP A 445 -23.67 8.64 -24.59
N THR A 446 -24.31 8.80 -23.43
CA THR A 446 -25.40 9.76 -23.25
C THR A 446 -24.89 11.04 -22.61
N GLU A 447 -25.07 12.16 -23.31
CA GLU A 447 -24.86 13.57 -22.90
C GLU A 447 -25.74 14.00 -21.69
N GLN A 448 -25.83 13.18 -20.65
CA GLN A 448 -26.28 13.62 -19.34
C GLN A 448 -25.07 13.65 -18.43
N GLU A 449 -24.38 14.80 -18.48
CA GLU A 449 -23.49 15.28 -17.42
C GLU A 449 -24.27 15.36 -16.09
N GLN A 450 -24.46 14.22 -15.42
CA GLN A 450 -24.66 14.25 -13.98
C GLN A 450 -23.28 14.31 -13.35
N VAL A 451 -22.88 15.55 -13.09
CA VAL A 451 -21.69 15.96 -12.36
C VAL A 451 -21.61 15.20 -11.04
N ALA A 452 -20.91 14.07 -11.04
CA ALA A 452 -20.28 13.57 -9.84
C ALA A 452 -19.16 14.54 -9.48
N THR A 453 -19.29 15.20 -8.33
CA THR A 453 -18.44 16.26 -7.76
C THR A 453 -17.00 15.83 -7.41
N CYS A 454 -16.48 14.77 -8.03
CA CYS A 454 -15.16 14.22 -7.76
C CYS A 454 -14.08 15.07 -8.47
N SER A 455 -13.58 16.10 -7.78
CA SER A 455 -12.60 17.04 -8.34
C SER A 455 -11.13 16.60 -8.15
N LYS A 456 -10.87 15.68 -7.21
CA LYS A 456 -9.51 15.19 -6.86
C LYS A 456 -9.55 13.71 -6.45
N PRO A 457 -9.71 12.79 -7.42
CA PRO A 457 -9.83 11.37 -7.11
C PRO A 457 -8.51 10.84 -6.52
N VAL A 458 -8.65 10.04 -5.46
CA VAL A 458 -7.57 9.35 -4.75
C VAL A 458 -7.81 7.84 -4.63
N ASN A 459 -9.00 7.37 -5.05
CA ASN A 459 -9.35 5.96 -5.12
C ASN A 459 -9.89 5.62 -6.51
N PHE A 460 -9.50 4.44 -7.02
CA PHE A 460 -9.80 3.98 -8.37
C PHE A 460 -10.25 2.52 -8.35
N MET A 461 -11.26 2.18 -9.13
CA MET A 461 -11.76 0.81 -9.28
C MET A 461 -12.07 0.55 -10.76
N MET A 462 -11.55 -0.55 -11.30
CA MET A 462 -11.74 -0.96 -12.67
C MET A 462 -12.23 -2.41 -12.72
N LEU A 463 -13.27 -2.64 -13.52
CA LEU A 463 -13.75 -3.95 -13.91
C LEU A 463 -13.42 -4.14 -15.39
N LEU A 464 -12.46 -5.03 -15.65
CA LEU A 464 -11.96 -5.36 -16.97
C LEU A 464 -12.41 -6.77 -17.35
N GLU A 465 -12.39 -7.09 -18.64
CA GLU A 465 -12.58 -8.48 -19.05
C GLU A 465 -11.46 -9.36 -18.48
N CYS A 466 -11.79 -10.62 -18.14
CA CYS A 466 -10.79 -11.57 -17.68
C CYS A 466 -10.28 -12.41 -18.84
N LEU A 467 -9.06 -12.14 -19.29
CA LEU A 467 -8.38 -12.97 -20.28
C LEU A 467 -8.19 -14.41 -19.73
N GLY A 468 -8.55 -15.41 -20.54
CA GLY A 468 -8.37 -16.83 -20.21
C GLY A 468 -9.43 -17.46 -19.29
N SER A 469 -10.60 -16.85 -19.09
CA SER A 469 -11.69 -17.46 -18.31
C SER A 469 -12.74 -18.21 -19.16
N THR A 470 -13.23 -19.34 -18.66
CA THR A 470 -14.08 -20.32 -19.35
C THR A 470 -15.55 -19.91 -19.46
N SER A 471 -16.07 -19.86 -20.69
CA SER A 471 -17.43 -20.30 -21.02
C SER A 471 -17.32 -21.68 -21.68
N SER A 472 -17.63 -22.76 -20.96
CA SER A 472 -17.93 -24.15 -21.41
C SER A 472 -17.23 -24.83 -22.61
N ASP A 473 -16.21 -24.25 -23.22
CA ASP A 473 -15.38 -24.84 -24.28
C ASP A 473 -13.92 -24.69 -23.86
N SER A 474 -13.30 -25.81 -23.48
CA SER A 474 -11.87 -26.21 -23.46
C SER A 474 -10.69 -25.20 -23.47
N SER A 475 -10.82 -23.89 -23.33
CA SER A 475 -9.72 -22.93 -23.51
C SER A 475 -9.27 -22.27 -22.20
N LEU A 476 -8.78 -23.08 -21.25
CA LEU A 476 -7.99 -22.62 -20.10
C LEU A 476 -6.61 -22.03 -20.51
N GLY A 477 -6.32 -21.88 -21.81
CA GLY A 477 -5.03 -21.42 -22.31
C GLY A 477 -5.15 -20.75 -23.67
N LYS A 478 -5.75 -19.55 -23.73
CA LYS A 478 -5.63 -18.68 -24.91
C LYS A 478 -4.53 -17.64 -24.76
N TYR A 479 -4.13 -17.27 -23.56
CA TYR A 479 -3.10 -16.26 -23.34
C TYR A 479 -2.06 -16.73 -22.33
N GLU A 480 -0.81 -16.40 -22.57
CA GLU A 480 0.31 -16.64 -21.66
C GLU A 480 1.21 -15.41 -21.53
N ALA A 481 1.96 -15.35 -20.44
CA ALA A 481 3.02 -14.37 -20.26
C ALA A 481 4.34 -15.01 -20.72
N SER A 482 5.18 -14.23 -21.39
CA SER A 482 6.51 -14.65 -21.81
C SER A 482 7.54 -13.71 -21.20
N ASP A 483 8.71 -14.24 -20.84
CA ASP A 483 9.82 -13.47 -20.30
C ASP A 483 11.07 -13.72 -21.15
N CYS A 484 11.94 -12.71 -21.29
CA CYS A 484 13.10 -12.74 -22.19
C CYS A 484 12.70 -13.18 -23.62
N LEU A 485 11.99 -12.29 -24.31
CA LEU A 485 11.34 -12.54 -25.58
C LEU A 485 12.32 -13.01 -26.67
N GLU A 486 11.94 -14.09 -27.33
CA GLU A 486 12.58 -14.57 -28.56
C GLU A 486 12.07 -13.79 -29.79
N LEU A 487 12.56 -14.15 -30.98
CA LEU A 487 12.38 -13.35 -32.19
C LEU A 487 10.91 -13.13 -32.55
N ASP A 488 10.10 -14.20 -32.55
CA ASP A 488 8.70 -14.12 -32.97
C ASP A 488 7.89 -13.25 -32.00
N ASP A 489 8.04 -13.47 -30.69
CA ASP A 489 7.37 -12.66 -29.67
C ASP A 489 7.81 -11.20 -29.69
N THR A 490 9.10 -10.95 -29.95
CA THR A 490 9.63 -9.59 -30.13
C THR A 490 8.98 -8.90 -31.32
N ARG A 491 8.84 -9.60 -32.46
CA ARG A 491 8.17 -9.06 -33.66
C ARG A 491 6.68 -8.80 -33.41
N GLN A 492 5.99 -9.65 -32.68
CA GLN A 492 4.59 -9.42 -32.31
C GLN A 492 4.43 -8.20 -31.39
N ALA A 493 5.33 -8.04 -30.42
CA ALA A 493 5.37 -6.87 -29.55
C ALA A 493 5.69 -5.57 -30.31
N LEU A 494 6.62 -5.60 -31.28
CA LEU A 494 6.91 -4.45 -32.14
C LEU A 494 5.75 -4.13 -33.10
N THR A 495 5.04 -5.13 -33.61
CA THR A 495 3.83 -4.95 -34.43
C THR A 495 2.71 -4.31 -33.63
N TYR A 496 2.56 -4.71 -32.37
CA TYR A 496 1.64 -4.06 -31.43
C TYR A 496 2.00 -2.58 -31.24
N LEU A 497 3.26 -2.26 -30.94
CA LEU A 497 3.72 -0.88 -30.78
C LEU A 497 3.50 -0.05 -32.04
N ALA A 498 3.84 -0.58 -33.22
CA ALA A 498 3.58 0.09 -34.48
C ALA A 498 2.09 0.42 -34.65
N THR A 499 1.21 -0.50 -34.24
CA THR A 499 -0.24 -0.30 -34.29
C THR A 499 -0.72 0.77 -33.31
N LEU A 500 -0.24 0.71 -32.06
CA LEU A 500 -0.52 1.73 -31.03
C LEU A 500 -0.07 3.12 -31.50
N HIS A 501 1.17 3.25 -31.93
CA HIS A 501 1.75 4.54 -32.30
C HIS A 501 1.10 5.13 -33.56
N ALA A 502 0.78 4.30 -34.56
CA ALA A 502 0.03 4.76 -35.73
C ALA A 502 -1.40 5.18 -35.39
N SER A 503 -2.01 4.58 -34.38
CA SER A 503 -3.41 4.85 -34.03
C SER A 503 -3.65 6.30 -33.57
N ALA A 504 -2.69 6.95 -32.91
CA ALA A 504 -2.82 8.34 -32.49
C ALA A 504 -2.09 9.34 -33.40
N TRP A 505 -1.30 8.85 -34.36
CA TRP A 505 -0.49 9.70 -35.23
C TRP A 505 -1.37 10.61 -36.10
N GLY A 506 -1.04 11.90 -36.11
CA GLY A 506 -1.80 12.91 -36.86
C GLY A 506 -3.23 13.15 -36.34
N GLN A 507 -3.55 12.69 -35.12
CA GLN A 507 -4.83 12.94 -34.44
C GLN A 507 -4.63 14.03 -33.39
N GLU A 508 -4.58 15.30 -33.81
CA GLU A 508 -4.27 16.45 -32.93
C GLU A 508 -5.18 16.51 -31.70
N GLU A 509 -6.50 16.37 -31.88
CA GLU A 509 -7.46 16.39 -30.77
C GLU A 509 -7.24 15.24 -29.78
N LEU A 510 -6.94 14.03 -30.28
CA LEU A 510 -6.68 12.88 -29.43
C LEU A 510 -5.39 13.08 -28.62
N VAL A 511 -4.33 13.56 -29.26
CA VAL A 511 -3.04 13.81 -28.62
C VAL A 511 -3.14 14.93 -27.58
N GLU A 512 -3.85 16.02 -27.88
CA GLU A 512 -4.09 17.13 -26.94
C GLU A 512 -4.88 16.65 -25.70
N ARG A 513 -5.91 15.83 -25.91
CA ARG A 513 -6.66 15.21 -24.81
C ARG A 513 -5.80 14.25 -23.98
N VAL A 514 -4.96 13.45 -24.60
CA VAL A 514 -4.00 12.59 -23.88
C VAL A 514 -3.02 13.44 -23.06
N GLY A 515 -2.49 14.52 -23.62
CA GLY A 515 -1.55 15.40 -22.93
C GLY A 515 -2.15 16.17 -21.74
N SER A 516 -3.45 16.44 -21.78
CA SER A 516 -4.17 17.17 -20.73
C SER A 516 -4.81 16.27 -19.66
N GLU A 517 -5.28 15.07 -20.04
CA GLU A 517 -6.01 14.16 -19.14
C GLU A 517 -5.14 13.02 -18.58
N LEU A 518 -4.04 12.67 -19.25
CA LEU A 518 -3.07 11.63 -18.84
C LEU A 518 -1.71 12.28 -18.50
N TRP A 519 -0.60 11.60 -18.76
CA TRP A 519 0.72 12.21 -18.60
C TRP A 519 1.09 13.06 -19.82
N SER A 520 1.40 14.34 -19.60
CA SER A 520 1.90 15.25 -20.66
C SER A 520 3.21 14.78 -21.29
N ALA A 521 4.07 14.14 -20.50
CA ALA A 521 5.20 13.36 -20.99
C ALA A 521 5.05 11.93 -20.46
N ALA A 522 4.95 10.95 -21.36
CA ALA A 522 4.86 9.53 -21.02
C ALA A 522 6.14 9.02 -20.31
N CYS A 523 6.19 7.71 -20.06
CA CYS A 523 7.35 6.98 -19.54
C CYS A 523 7.70 7.29 -18.08
N TRP A 524 7.60 6.29 -17.21
CA TRP A 524 7.97 6.45 -15.79
C TRP A 524 9.45 6.76 -15.56
N TRP A 525 10.28 6.35 -16.51
CA TRP A 525 11.74 6.49 -16.51
C TRP A 525 12.23 7.77 -17.18
N ALA A 526 11.33 8.60 -17.73
CA ALA A 526 11.70 9.87 -18.35
C ALA A 526 12.33 10.83 -17.32
N PHE A 527 13.33 11.58 -17.76
CA PHE A 527 14.07 12.51 -16.91
C PHE A 527 13.17 13.56 -16.21
N PRO A 528 12.15 14.17 -16.86
CA PRO A 528 11.26 15.12 -16.19
C PRO A 528 10.47 14.53 -15.02
N LYS A 529 10.25 13.20 -14.99
CA LYS A 529 9.58 12.52 -13.87
C LYS A 529 10.51 12.10 -12.76
N ARG A 530 11.77 11.78 -13.07
CA ARG A 530 12.76 11.29 -12.09
C ARG A 530 13.58 12.42 -11.45
N GLY A 531 13.88 13.45 -12.22
CA GLY A 531 14.52 14.69 -11.80
C GLY A 531 16.02 14.59 -11.48
N ASP A 532 16.60 15.75 -11.20
CA ASP A 532 18.05 15.94 -11.01
C ASP A 532 18.61 15.21 -9.78
N LYS A 533 17.80 15.09 -8.72
CA LYS A 533 18.23 14.43 -7.47
C LYS A 533 18.57 12.96 -7.69
N GLU A 534 17.81 12.27 -8.53
CA GLU A 534 18.14 10.90 -8.89
C GLU A 534 19.35 10.86 -9.81
N LEU A 535 19.40 11.72 -10.82
CA LEU A 535 20.51 11.80 -11.77
C LEU A 535 21.87 12.03 -11.09
N ALA A 536 21.92 12.93 -10.10
CA ALA A 536 23.15 13.27 -9.38
C ALA A 536 23.82 12.06 -8.70
N GLN A 537 23.06 11.00 -8.38
CA GLN A 537 23.63 9.78 -7.80
C GLN A 537 24.50 8.99 -8.78
N ALA A 538 24.44 9.27 -10.09
CA ALA A 538 25.26 8.58 -11.08
C ALA A 538 26.77 8.73 -10.81
N SER A 539 27.20 9.92 -10.36
CA SER A 539 28.60 10.20 -10.00
C SER A 539 29.11 9.36 -8.83
N ASP A 540 28.23 8.93 -7.93
CA ASP A 540 28.59 8.07 -6.80
C ASP A 540 28.42 6.58 -7.11
N ILE A 541 27.35 6.22 -7.82
CA ILE A 541 27.00 4.83 -8.12
C ILE A 541 27.95 4.23 -9.14
N TRP A 542 28.31 4.98 -10.19
CA TRP A 542 29.09 4.44 -11.29
C TRP A 542 30.50 3.98 -10.88
N PRO A 543 31.30 4.75 -10.12
CA PRO A 543 32.63 4.29 -9.69
C PRO A 543 32.57 2.99 -8.87
N GLN A 544 31.55 2.83 -8.03
CA GLN A 544 31.33 1.61 -7.25
C GLN A 544 30.99 0.42 -8.16
N MET A 545 30.09 0.65 -9.13
CA MET A 545 29.73 -0.35 -10.13
C MET A 545 30.95 -0.79 -10.95
N LEU A 546 31.72 0.17 -11.48
CA LEU A 546 32.95 -0.07 -12.24
C LEU A 546 33.96 -0.91 -11.44
N SER A 547 34.15 -0.60 -10.15
CA SER A 547 35.02 -1.38 -9.27
C SER A 547 34.51 -2.81 -9.04
N ASN A 548 33.22 -2.97 -8.73
CA ASN A 548 32.61 -4.27 -8.45
C ASN A 548 32.54 -5.19 -9.69
N TRP A 549 32.53 -4.61 -10.89
CA TRP A 549 32.40 -5.31 -12.17
C TRP A 549 33.68 -5.36 -12.97
N LYS A 550 34.80 -4.86 -12.43
CA LYS A 550 36.08 -4.71 -13.13
C LYS A 550 36.50 -5.96 -13.90
N THR A 551 36.52 -7.13 -13.24
CA THR A 551 36.91 -8.40 -13.90
C THR A 551 35.97 -8.79 -15.03
N VAL A 552 34.67 -8.52 -14.90
CA VAL A 552 33.67 -8.83 -15.93
C VAL A 552 33.81 -7.87 -17.11
N PHE A 553 34.07 -6.59 -16.86
CA PHE A 553 34.26 -5.58 -17.91
C PHE A 553 35.59 -5.76 -18.66
N GLU A 554 36.69 -6.06 -17.96
CA GLU A 554 38.00 -6.31 -18.59
C GLU A 554 38.04 -7.60 -19.42
N ALA A 555 37.15 -8.56 -19.12
CA ALA A 555 37.05 -9.81 -19.86
C ALA A 555 36.22 -9.69 -21.16
N ASP A 556 35.40 -8.65 -21.31
CA ASP A 556 34.54 -8.47 -22.48
C ASP A 556 35.23 -7.57 -23.52
N SER A 557 35.60 -8.15 -24.66
CA SER A 557 36.30 -7.44 -25.74
C SER A 557 35.46 -6.38 -26.47
N SER A 558 34.15 -6.33 -26.24
CA SER A 558 33.26 -5.34 -26.85
C SER A 558 33.20 -4.03 -26.06
N LEU A 559 33.74 -3.99 -24.84
CA LEU A 559 33.82 -2.79 -24.03
C LEU A 559 35.15 -2.06 -24.22
N PRO A 560 35.16 -0.71 -24.10
CA PRO A 560 36.39 0.05 -24.00
C PRO A 560 37.10 -0.24 -22.66
N SER A 561 38.32 0.27 -22.51
CA SER A 561 39.08 0.05 -21.27
C SER A 561 38.32 0.61 -20.05
N THR A 562 38.52 0.01 -18.88
CA THR A 562 37.86 0.51 -17.65
C THR A 562 38.22 1.96 -17.33
N THR A 563 39.39 2.43 -17.78
CA THR A 563 39.81 3.83 -17.65
C THR A 563 38.97 4.77 -18.52
N GLU A 564 38.64 4.38 -19.75
CA GLU A 564 37.72 5.16 -20.61
C GLU A 564 36.28 5.18 -20.08
N LEU A 565 35.94 4.18 -19.26
CA LEU A 565 34.65 4.08 -18.61
C LEU A 565 34.56 4.90 -17.32
N GLU A 566 35.65 5.38 -16.71
CA GLU A 566 35.63 6.06 -15.40
C GLU A 566 34.66 7.26 -15.37
N SER A 567 34.63 8.05 -16.45
CA SER A 567 33.82 9.28 -16.54
C SER A 567 32.36 9.04 -16.95
N LEU A 568 31.91 7.81 -17.13
CA LEU A 568 30.58 7.53 -17.71
C LEU A 568 29.43 8.11 -16.88
N GLY A 569 29.53 8.06 -15.55
CA GLY A 569 28.56 8.66 -14.65
C GLY A 569 28.48 10.19 -14.82
N GLU A 570 29.62 10.86 -14.88
CA GLU A 570 29.72 12.32 -15.07
C GLU A 570 29.20 12.75 -16.44
N ARG A 571 29.62 12.05 -17.50
CA ARG A 571 29.16 12.29 -18.88
C ARG A 571 27.64 12.17 -19.00
N MET A 572 27.01 11.22 -18.30
CA MET A 572 25.55 11.11 -18.27
C MET A 572 24.91 12.32 -17.58
N VAL A 573 25.44 12.76 -16.43
CA VAL A 573 24.95 13.96 -15.73
C VAL A 573 25.01 15.20 -16.64
N GLU A 574 26.11 15.38 -17.38
CA GLU A 574 26.32 16.52 -18.29
C GLU A 574 25.38 16.53 -19.51
N ASN A 575 24.90 15.36 -19.94
CA ASN A 575 24.15 15.19 -21.18
C ASN A 575 22.67 14.88 -21.01
N ALA A 576 22.22 14.43 -19.83
CA ALA A 576 20.84 14.00 -19.59
C ALA A 576 19.78 15.03 -20.00
N ALA A 577 19.99 16.32 -19.67
CA ALA A 577 19.05 17.38 -20.00
C ALA A 577 18.98 17.66 -21.52
N TYR A 578 20.09 17.48 -22.24
CA TYR A 578 20.11 17.59 -23.71
C TYR A 578 19.38 16.41 -24.35
N ILE A 579 19.67 15.19 -23.88
CA ILE A 579 19.03 13.95 -24.37
C ILE A 579 17.51 14.04 -24.20
N SER A 580 17.05 14.39 -22.99
CA SER A 580 15.62 14.49 -22.68
C SER A 580 14.92 15.56 -23.51
N ARG A 581 15.58 16.71 -23.75
CA ARG A 581 15.04 17.76 -24.63
C ARG A 581 14.89 17.30 -26.07
N CYS A 582 15.85 16.54 -26.59
CA CYS A 582 15.77 15.97 -27.94
C CYS A 582 14.62 14.95 -28.11
N LEU A 583 14.13 14.38 -27.00
CA LEU A 583 13.00 13.45 -26.97
C LEU A 583 11.66 14.12 -26.62
N SER A 584 11.68 15.40 -26.24
CA SER A 584 10.46 16.15 -25.94
C SER A 584 9.65 16.37 -27.21
N VAL A 585 8.34 16.24 -27.09
CA VAL A 585 7.36 16.56 -28.15
C VAL A 585 6.98 18.04 -28.17
N ASP A 586 7.41 18.82 -27.17
CA ASP A 586 7.13 20.26 -27.08
C ASP A 586 7.98 21.09 -28.05
N THR A 587 8.92 20.48 -28.78
CA THR A 587 9.71 21.14 -29.81
C THR A 587 8.99 21.07 -31.16
N ASP A 588 9.04 22.15 -31.94
CA ASP A 588 8.39 22.23 -33.26
C ASP A 588 8.74 21.05 -34.18
N THR A 589 9.96 20.53 -34.07
CA THR A 589 10.45 19.39 -34.86
C THR A 589 9.80 18.06 -34.49
N ASN A 590 9.43 17.85 -33.22
CA ASN A 590 8.93 16.58 -32.71
C ASN A 590 7.41 16.59 -32.48
N ALA A 591 6.78 17.77 -32.41
CA ALA A 591 5.34 17.90 -32.21
C ALA A 591 4.52 17.11 -33.26
N ALA A 592 4.96 17.15 -34.53
CA ALA A 592 4.35 16.38 -35.62
C ALA A 592 4.54 14.86 -35.53
N LEU A 593 5.44 14.39 -34.67
CA LEU A 593 5.76 12.98 -34.43
C LEU A 593 5.11 12.45 -33.13
N SER A 594 4.36 13.29 -32.44
CA SER A 594 3.73 12.95 -31.17
C SER A 594 2.67 11.86 -31.35
N THR A 595 2.65 10.93 -30.40
CA THR A 595 1.68 9.83 -30.36
C THR A 595 1.42 9.39 -28.93
N VAL A 596 0.50 8.44 -28.74
CA VAL A 596 0.25 7.77 -27.46
C VAL A 596 1.34 6.73 -27.24
N VAL A 597 2.01 6.82 -26.11
CA VAL A 597 3.07 5.90 -25.68
C VAL A 597 2.58 5.16 -24.43
N HIS A 598 2.82 3.85 -24.35
CA HIS A 598 2.48 3.03 -23.17
C HIS A 598 3.30 3.45 -21.94
N GLY A 599 4.61 3.67 -22.12
CA GLY A 599 5.49 4.28 -21.12
C GLY A 599 6.11 3.32 -20.10
N ASP A 600 5.73 2.05 -20.15
CA ASP A 600 6.35 0.92 -19.42
C ASP A 600 6.19 -0.37 -20.24
N PHE A 601 6.47 -0.28 -21.55
CA PHE A 601 6.24 -1.39 -22.47
C PHE A 601 7.35 -2.45 -22.36
N LYS A 602 7.09 -3.46 -21.53
CA LYS A 602 7.99 -4.58 -21.23
C LYS A 602 7.21 -5.89 -21.18
N SER A 603 7.88 -7.02 -21.34
CA SER A 603 7.29 -8.36 -21.36
C SER A 603 6.34 -8.66 -20.20
N ALA A 604 6.67 -8.19 -18.99
CA ALA A 604 5.82 -8.35 -17.80
C ALA A 604 4.44 -7.66 -17.89
N ASN A 605 4.26 -6.75 -18.84
CA ASN A 605 3.02 -6.00 -19.10
C ASN A 605 2.32 -6.47 -20.38
N LEU A 606 2.71 -7.64 -20.92
CA LEU A 606 2.16 -8.22 -22.14
C LEU A 606 1.56 -9.61 -21.89
N PHE A 607 0.45 -9.88 -22.56
CA PHE A 607 -0.05 -11.23 -22.79
C PHE A 607 0.07 -11.58 -24.26
N PHE A 608 0.49 -12.82 -24.56
CA PHE A 608 0.58 -13.38 -25.90
C PHE A 608 -0.51 -14.42 -26.09
N GLU A 609 -1.25 -14.33 -27.19
CA GLU A 609 -2.21 -15.37 -27.55
C GLU A 609 -1.46 -16.67 -27.89
N THR A 610 -1.90 -17.82 -27.38
CA THR A 610 -1.16 -19.09 -27.42
C THR A 610 -0.92 -19.66 -28.82
N GLN A 611 -1.73 -19.29 -29.81
CA GLN A 611 -1.64 -19.75 -31.20
C GLN A 611 -1.13 -18.65 -32.14
N SER A 612 -1.79 -17.49 -32.16
CA SER A 612 -1.43 -16.38 -33.05
C SER A 612 -0.25 -15.56 -32.54
N ARG A 613 0.10 -15.69 -31.25
CA ARG A 613 1.06 -14.83 -30.55
C ARG A 613 0.67 -13.35 -30.58
N GLU A 614 -0.58 -13.03 -30.91
CA GLU A 614 -1.07 -11.65 -30.85
C GLU A 614 -0.92 -11.09 -29.44
N VAL A 615 -0.48 -9.83 -29.36
CA VAL A 615 -0.15 -9.18 -28.10
C VAL A 615 -1.34 -8.36 -27.60
N ILE A 616 -1.59 -8.45 -26.29
CA ILE A 616 -2.41 -7.50 -25.55
C ILE A 616 -1.54 -6.89 -24.45
N ALA A 617 -1.47 -5.55 -24.41
CA ALA A 617 -0.77 -4.84 -23.35
C ALA A 617 -1.71 -4.39 -22.24
N PHE A 618 -1.20 -4.36 -21.02
CA PHE A 618 -1.91 -3.89 -19.83
C PHE A 618 -0.97 -3.06 -18.93
N ASP A 619 -1.50 -2.51 -17.84
CA ASP A 619 -0.77 -1.62 -16.93
C ASP A 619 -0.40 -0.26 -17.54
N TRP A 620 -1.43 0.47 -17.98
CA TRP A 620 -1.34 1.78 -18.64
C TRP A 620 -1.04 2.95 -17.67
N GLN A 621 -0.41 2.67 -16.53
CA GLN A 621 -0.12 3.63 -15.46
C GLN A 621 0.79 4.80 -15.87
N TRP A 622 1.56 4.60 -16.93
CA TRP A 622 2.59 5.53 -17.40
C TRP A 622 2.35 6.03 -18.81
N THR A 623 1.12 5.83 -19.31
CA THR A 623 0.75 6.25 -20.66
C THR A 623 0.56 7.76 -20.76
N GLY A 624 0.88 8.30 -21.93
CA GLY A 624 0.84 9.73 -22.18
C GLY A 624 1.31 10.06 -23.58
N VAL A 625 1.66 11.33 -23.79
CA VAL A 625 2.23 11.78 -25.06
C VAL A 625 3.74 11.53 -25.08
N GLY A 626 4.25 11.07 -26.21
CA GLY A 626 5.67 10.92 -26.44
C GLY A 626 5.99 10.50 -27.88
N LEU A 627 7.24 10.07 -28.08
CA LEU A 627 7.69 9.49 -29.34
C LEU A 627 7.60 7.97 -29.27
N GLY A 628 7.09 7.32 -30.32
CA GLY A 628 6.98 5.85 -30.35
C GLY A 628 8.32 5.11 -30.17
N ALA A 629 9.44 5.76 -30.50
CA ALA A 629 10.79 5.25 -30.24
C ALA A 629 11.08 4.97 -28.76
N MET A 630 10.38 5.65 -27.83
CA MET A 630 10.56 5.45 -26.39
C MET A 630 10.07 4.07 -25.93
N ASP A 631 8.92 3.60 -26.41
CA ASP A 631 8.44 2.25 -26.11
C ASP A 631 9.28 1.17 -26.78
N VAL A 632 9.75 1.41 -28.02
CA VAL A 632 10.67 0.50 -28.70
C VAL A 632 11.97 0.35 -27.90
N ALA A 633 12.54 1.47 -27.44
CA ALA A 633 13.70 1.45 -26.55
C ALA A 633 13.41 0.74 -25.22
N ASN A 634 12.23 0.95 -24.64
CA ASN A 634 11.87 0.25 -23.40
C ASN A 634 11.80 -1.26 -23.61
N LEU A 635 11.14 -1.74 -24.67
CA LEU A 635 11.01 -3.16 -25.00
C LEU A 635 12.39 -3.82 -25.21
N LEU A 636 13.19 -3.28 -26.14
CA LEU A 636 14.46 -3.89 -26.53
C LEU A 636 15.47 -3.91 -25.39
N ASN A 637 15.43 -2.93 -24.48
CA ASN A 637 16.37 -2.86 -23.35
C ASN A 637 15.91 -3.61 -22.10
N THR A 638 14.63 -3.97 -22.00
CA THR A 638 14.08 -4.61 -20.80
C THR A 638 13.71 -6.08 -21.00
N SER A 639 13.41 -6.49 -22.22
CA SER A 639 12.60 -7.70 -22.44
C SER A 639 13.12 -8.65 -23.51
N VAL A 640 13.98 -8.21 -24.44
CA VAL A 640 14.40 -9.03 -25.59
C VAL A 640 15.66 -9.85 -25.29
N ASN A 641 15.72 -11.08 -25.79
CA ASN A 641 16.87 -11.96 -25.62
C ASN A 641 18.15 -11.35 -26.22
N ILE A 642 19.27 -11.44 -25.49
CA ILE A 642 20.56 -10.85 -25.90
C ILE A 642 21.04 -11.35 -27.26
N SER A 643 20.69 -12.57 -27.66
CA SER A 643 21.07 -13.16 -28.95
C SER A 643 20.50 -12.43 -30.17
N LEU A 644 19.51 -11.55 -29.96
CA LEU A 644 18.85 -10.71 -30.95
C LEU A 644 19.34 -9.26 -30.93
N LEU A 645 20.24 -8.91 -30.02
CA LEU A 645 20.66 -7.53 -29.74
C LEU A 645 22.14 -7.27 -30.09
N SER A 646 22.68 -8.00 -31.06
CA SER A 646 23.88 -7.56 -31.79
C SER A 646 23.52 -6.35 -32.66
N ASP A 647 24.50 -5.53 -33.06
CA ASP A 647 24.20 -4.26 -33.74
C ASP A 647 23.46 -4.47 -35.08
N GLU A 648 23.76 -5.54 -35.82
CA GLU A 648 23.05 -5.93 -37.05
C GLU A 648 21.60 -6.36 -36.78
N LYS A 649 21.38 -7.31 -35.85
CA LYS A 649 20.04 -7.83 -35.56
C LYS A 649 19.15 -6.80 -34.88
N GLU A 650 19.73 -5.96 -34.03
CA GLU A 650 19.02 -4.83 -33.43
C GLU A 650 18.54 -3.86 -34.52
N LEU A 651 19.39 -3.56 -35.51
CA LEU A 651 19.01 -2.73 -36.64
C LEU A 651 17.90 -3.37 -37.49
N GLU A 652 17.93 -4.69 -37.70
CA GLU A 652 16.85 -5.43 -38.34
C GLU A 652 15.51 -5.30 -37.58
N LEU A 653 15.53 -5.36 -36.25
CA LEU A 653 14.34 -5.16 -35.42
C LEU A 653 13.80 -3.71 -35.52
N LEU A 654 14.70 -2.72 -35.57
CA LEU A 654 14.32 -1.32 -35.77
C LEU A 654 13.68 -1.09 -37.14
N HIS A 655 14.24 -1.67 -38.20
CA HIS A 655 13.63 -1.65 -39.53
C HIS A 655 12.28 -2.35 -39.54
N PHE A 656 12.17 -3.52 -38.91
CA PHE A 656 10.91 -4.25 -38.82
C PHE A 656 9.81 -3.40 -38.18
N TYR A 657 10.07 -2.76 -37.04
CA TYR A 657 9.12 -1.85 -36.40
C TYR A 657 8.76 -0.68 -37.34
N TYR A 658 9.76 -0.07 -37.96
CA TYR A 658 9.56 1.08 -38.83
C TYR A 658 8.68 0.74 -40.04
N GLU A 659 8.89 -0.40 -40.67
CA GLU A 659 8.04 -0.91 -41.76
C GLU A 659 6.59 -1.12 -41.31
N ARG A 660 6.38 -1.81 -40.17
CA ARG A 660 5.03 -2.04 -39.62
C ARG A 660 4.32 -0.73 -39.28
N LEU A 661 5.06 0.27 -38.78
CA LEU A 661 4.53 1.60 -38.50
C LEU A 661 4.02 2.27 -39.80
N HIS A 662 4.83 2.25 -40.86
CA HIS A 662 4.47 2.84 -42.15
C HIS A 662 3.29 2.14 -42.81
N GLU A 663 3.26 0.80 -42.79
CA GLU A 663 2.12 0.03 -43.27
C GLU A 663 0.83 0.39 -42.54
N ARG A 664 0.91 0.55 -41.21
CA ARG A 664 -0.27 0.92 -40.42
C ARG A 664 -0.71 2.36 -40.67
N LEU A 665 0.22 3.30 -40.76
CA LEU A 665 -0.07 4.69 -41.12
C LEU A 665 -0.75 4.76 -42.49
N GLN A 666 -0.23 4.03 -43.48
CA GLN A 666 -0.84 3.93 -44.81
C GLN A 666 -2.25 3.34 -44.76
N ALA A 667 -2.47 2.28 -43.98
CA ALA A 667 -3.79 1.68 -43.80
C ALA A 667 -4.80 2.62 -43.14
N LEU A 668 -4.32 3.56 -42.30
CA LEU A 668 -5.13 4.61 -41.67
C LEU A 668 -5.24 5.89 -42.52
N GLY A 669 -4.60 5.93 -43.71
CA GLY A 669 -4.60 7.11 -44.58
C GLY A 669 -3.81 8.30 -44.02
N VAL A 670 -2.84 8.04 -43.13
CA VAL A 670 -2.00 9.07 -42.50
C VAL A 670 -0.65 9.11 -43.21
N THR A 671 -0.21 10.31 -43.59
CA THR A 671 1.14 10.55 -44.10
C THR A 671 2.00 11.12 -42.98
N ALA A 672 3.14 10.49 -42.70
CA ALA A 672 4.11 10.97 -41.72
C ALA A 672 5.47 11.24 -42.39
N ASP A 673 6.04 12.40 -42.12
CA ASP A 673 7.43 12.70 -42.47
C ASP A 673 8.33 12.33 -41.29
N TYR A 674 8.70 11.05 -41.20
CA TYR A 674 9.59 10.56 -40.16
C TYR A 674 10.70 9.69 -40.74
N PRO A 675 11.81 10.28 -41.20
CA PRO A 675 12.93 9.53 -41.80
C PRO A 675 13.50 8.49 -40.85
N PHE A 676 13.90 7.32 -41.38
CA PHE A 676 14.45 6.23 -40.56
C PHE A 676 15.64 6.66 -39.72
N GLN A 677 16.52 7.52 -40.24
CA GLN A 677 17.68 8.04 -39.52
C GLN A 677 17.27 8.88 -38.29
N ALA A 678 16.19 9.66 -38.40
CA ALA A 678 15.63 10.40 -37.27
C ALA A 678 15.02 9.45 -36.24
N PHE A 679 14.32 8.40 -36.68
CA PHE A 679 13.82 7.34 -35.81
C PHE A 679 14.94 6.62 -35.05
N GLN A 680 15.98 6.20 -35.77
CA GLN A 680 17.14 5.54 -35.19
C GLN A 680 17.84 6.43 -34.15
N ARG A 681 17.95 7.75 -34.43
CA ARG A 681 18.46 8.71 -33.46
C ARG A 681 17.57 8.81 -32.22
N HIS A 682 16.26 8.91 -32.37
CA HIS A 682 15.32 8.95 -31.23
C HIS A 682 15.38 7.66 -30.41
N TYR A 683 15.52 6.49 -31.05
CA TYR A 683 15.73 5.22 -30.36
C TYR A 683 17.02 5.18 -29.54
N MET A 684 18.14 5.65 -30.12
CA MET A 684 19.42 5.76 -29.40
C MET A 684 19.28 6.67 -28.18
N LEU A 685 18.71 7.87 -28.35
CA LEU A 685 18.50 8.81 -27.24
C LEU A 685 17.58 8.23 -26.16
N ALA A 686 16.50 7.55 -26.54
CA ALA A 686 15.59 6.90 -25.60
C ALA A 686 16.29 5.76 -24.83
N THR A 687 17.18 5.02 -25.50
CA THR A 687 18.04 4.02 -24.85
C THR A 687 18.97 4.68 -23.83
N LEU A 688 19.58 5.83 -24.14
CA LEU A 688 20.41 6.58 -23.19
C LEU A 688 19.60 7.14 -22.01
N GLU A 689 18.39 7.64 -22.25
CA GLU A 689 17.52 8.14 -21.19
C GLU A 689 17.01 7.02 -20.27
N TYR A 690 16.82 5.80 -20.79
CA TYR A 690 16.60 4.62 -19.95
C TYR A 690 17.88 4.21 -19.20
N ALA A 691 19.04 4.21 -19.86
CA ALA A 691 20.33 3.88 -19.25
C ALA A 691 20.69 4.82 -18.09
N ARG A 692 20.30 6.10 -18.19
CA ARG A 692 20.38 7.10 -17.11
C ARG A 692 19.81 6.57 -15.80
N LEU A 693 18.63 5.96 -15.84
CA LEU A 693 17.96 5.39 -14.67
C LEU A 693 18.75 4.20 -14.09
N LEU A 694 19.42 3.41 -14.93
CA LEU A 694 20.24 2.30 -14.48
C LEU A 694 21.48 2.79 -13.73
N ILE A 695 22.25 3.68 -14.35
CA ILE A 695 23.50 4.22 -13.78
C ILE A 695 23.26 5.12 -12.57
N SER A 696 22.10 5.77 -12.46
CA SER A 696 21.78 6.68 -11.36
C SER A 696 20.92 6.07 -10.24
N ASN A 697 20.46 4.81 -10.38
CA ASN A 697 19.64 4.17 -9.36
C ASN A 697 19.79 2.65 -9.31
N PHE A 698 19.40 1.93 -10.38
CA PHE A 698 19.29 0.47 -10.29
C PHE A 698 20.64 -0.22 -10.05
N TRP A 699 21.73 0.27 -10.63
CA TRP A 699 23.07 -0.30 -10.45
C TRP A 699 23.71 0.02 -9.09
N LYS A 700 23.00 0.72 -8.19
CA LYS A 700 23.48 1.02 -6.83
C LYS A 700 23.82 -0.26 -6.07
N ARG A 701 25.10 -0.39 -5.71
CA ARG A 701 25.69 -1.57 -5.01
C ARG A 701 25.51 -2.89 -5.77
N MET A 702 25.28 -2.84 -7.08
CA MET A 702 25.11 -4.05 -7.88
C MET A 702 26.46 -4.73 -8.08
N THR A 703 26.49 -6.06 -7.92
CA THR A 703 27.61 -6.96 -8.22
C THR A 703 27.16 -8.02 -9.22
N PRO A 704 28.07 -8.69 -9.97
CA PRO A 704 27.69 -9.78 -10.87
C PRO A 704 26.87 -10.88 -10.18
N PRO A 705 27.26 -11.38 -8.98
CA PRO A 705 26.45 -12.37 -8.26
C PRO A 705 25.06 -11.85 -7.87
N SER A 706 24.94 -10.57 -7.48
CA SER A 706 23.63 -9.99 -7.14
C SER A 706 22.72 -9.80 -8.36
N CYS A 707 23.31 -9.62 -9.54
CA CYS A 707 22.60 -9.53 -10.82
C CYS A 707 22.06 -10.92 -11.21
N GLU A 708 22.91 -11.95 -11.17
CA GLU A 708 22.53 -13.33 -11.44
C GLU A 708 21.47 -13.86 -10.45
N ALA A 709 21.56 -13.47 -9.18
CA ALA A 709 20.55 -13.81 -8.17
C ALA A 709 19.14 -13.29 -8.51
N LYS A 710 19.02 -12.34 -9.45
CA LYS A 710 17.74 -11.79 -9.92
C LYS A 710 17.30 -12.36 -11.27
N ALA A 711 18.01 -13.34 -11.84
CA ALA A 711 17.74 -13.85 -13.18
C ALA A 711 16.28 -14.29 -13.39
N SER A 712 15.63 -14.88 -12.39
CA SER A 712 14.24 -15.34 -12.45
C SER A 712 13.19 -14.25 -12.17
N ASN A 713 13.58 -13.03 -11.84
CA ASN A 713 12.65 -11.95 -11.53
C ASN A 713 12.15 -11.26 -12.81
N ALA A 714 11.15 -11.84 -13.46
CA ALA A 714 10.57 -11.37 -14.72
C ALA A 714 10.08 -9.90 -14.69
N ASN A 715 9.73 -9.37 -13.50
CA ASN A 715 9.31 -7.97 -13.35
C ASN A 715 10.50 -6.97 -13.38
N CYS A 716 11.74 -7.45 -13.29
CA CYS A 716 12.93 -6.62 -13.45
C CYS A 716 13.42 -6.63 -14.91
N GLY A 717 13.74 -5.46 -15.45
CA GLY A 717 14.33 -5.36 -16.79
C GLY A 717 15.67 -6.10 -16.89
N LEU A 718 15.96 -6.68 -18.06
CA LEU A 718 17.15 -7.52 -18.29
C LEU A 718 18.48 -6.80 -18.00
N GLY A 719 18.57 -5.49 -18.22
CA GLY A 719 19.72 -4.65 -17.84
C GLY A 719 20.02 -4.57 -16.33
N TYR A 720 19.25 -5.26 -15.48
CA TYR A 720 19.46 -5.36 -14.04
C TYR A 720 19.61 -6.80 -13.52
N ARG A 721 19.32 -7.81 -14.34
CA ARG A 721 19.31 -9.22 -13.93
C ARG A 721 20.00 -10.18 -14.90
N SER A 722 20.67 -9.65 -15.92
CA SER A 722 21.40 -10.42 -16.91
C SER A 722 22.72 -9.73 -17.24
N ILE A 723 23.84 -10.40 -16.94
CA ILE A 723 25.20 -9.89 -17.19
C ILE A 723 25.39 -9.45 -18.65
N PRO A 724 25.03 -10.27 -19.68
CA PRO A 724 25.17 -9.84 -21.08
C PRO A 724 24.41 -8.55 -21.42
N HIS A 725 23.23 -8.33 -20.82
CA HIS A 725 22.47 -7.11 -21.04
C HIS A 725 23.07 -5.90 -20.32
N VAL A 726 23.69 -6.09 -19.15
CA VAL A 726 24.47 -5.05 -18.46
C VAL A 726 25.65 -4.62 -19.34
N LEU A 727 26.42 -5.59 -19.87
CA LEU A 727 27.55 -5.33 -20.77
C LEU A 727 27.12 -4.55 -22.01
N ARG A 728 26.05 -5.01 -22.69
CA ARG A 728 25.46 -4.28 -23.82
C ARG A 728 25.06 -2.85 -23.44
N MET A 729 24.44 -2.66 -22.28
CA MET A 729 23.98 -1.34 -21.86
C MET A 729 25.14 -0.39 -21.57
N VAL A 730 26.22 -0.87 -20.94
CA VAL A 730 27.43 -0.06 -20.70
C VAL A 730 28.06 0.38 -22.03
N ARG A 731 28.14 -0.53 -23.01
CA ARG A 731 28.62 -0.24 -24.36
C ARG A 731 27.78 0.85 -25.04
N LYS A 732 26.45 0.66 -25.11
CA LYS A 732 25.51 1.62 -25.72
C LYS A 732 25.56 2.98 -25.01
N LEU A 733 25.72 2.98 -23.69
CA LEU A 733 25.85 4.19 -22.90
C LEU A 733 27.13 4.96 -23.26
N HIS A 734 28.26 4.27 -23.37
CA HIS A 734 29.54 4.88 -23.72
C HIS A 734 29.53 5.45 -25.14
N GLU A 735 29.17 4.64 -26.13
CA GLU A 735 29.15 5.03 -27.55
C GLU A 735 28.13 6.14 -27.83
N GLY A 736 26.92 6.00 -27.27
CA GLY A 736 25.86 6.99 -27.49
C GLY A 736 26.16 8.34 -26.85
N LEU A 737 26.84 8.37 -25.70
CA LEU A 737 27.28 9.64 -25.10
C LEU A 737 28.39 10.32 -25.91
N ASP A 738 29.27 9.59 -26.59
CA ASP A 738 30.26 10.17 -27.51
C ASP A 738 29.59 10.77 -28.74
N GLN A 739 28.58 10.09 -29.27
CA GLN A 739 27.76 10.61 -30.35
C GLN A 739 27.03 11.90 -29.92
N VAL A 740 26.38 11.90 -28.76
CA VAL A 740 25.69 13.08 -28.22
C VAL A 740 26.65 14.26 -28.02
N ASN A 741 27.83 14.01 -27.46
CA ASN A 741 28.85 15.05 -27.30
C ASN A 741 29.29 15.62 -28.66
N SER A 742 29.50 14.76 -29.65
CA SER A 742 29.86 15.18 -31.01
C SER A 742 28.76 16.01 -31.67
N GLU A 743 27.49 15.61 -31.53
CA GLU A 743 26.33 16.36 -32.02
C GLU A 743 26.23 17.75 -31.37
N ARG A 744 26.47 17.84 -30.05
CA ARG A 744 26.44 19.11 -29.31
C ARG A 744 27.56 20.08 -29.68
N LEU A 745 28.71 19.58 -30.13
CA LEU A 745 29.82 20.42 -30.61
C LEU A 745 29.58 20.96 -32.02
N MET A 746 28.70 20.31 -32.79
CA MET A 746 28.35 20.71 -34.17
C MET A 746 27.11 21.62 -34.25
N ALA A 747 26.26 21.62 -33.21
CA ALA A 747 25.08 22.47 -33.07
C ALA A 747 25.42 23.78 -32.35
#